data_AF-A0A2A6CIG8-F1
#
_entry.id   AF-A0A2A6CIG8-F1
#
_cell.length_a   1.000
_cell.length_b   1.000
_cell.length_c   1.000
_cell.angle_alpha   90.00
_cell.angle_beta   90.00
_cell.angle_gamma   90.00
#
_symmetry.space_group_name_H-M   'P 1'
#
loop_
_entity.id
_entity.type
_entity.pdbx_description
1 polymer ?
#
loop_
_entity_poly.entity_id
_entity_poly.type
_entity_poly.pdbx_seq_one_letter_code
_entity_poly.pdbx_strand_id
1 'polypeptide(L)'
;MTSAVPSRVVVVNTLVKSRTSYSMQNGSGRPTARPRPVGNANQRMFASIQSTLRSGKEYKSDDGAGPSRNERAPRRRVHTAVVLKSVDEVIAQLADLEKRGEHSTIEIKQNLEASSTTLTEMWDEEWAKLVEVLMKMCLESDEAVFVVELLPIFMKYADFLEAFREQMMAISSEFVLGEEAGEGRKLEQVPAFLGSLLCARWPRGMHRDTQESNPILFTAFEIVRGWMLVVQESSPEGKEEEKRERKYKIEKQPSEDSVDDVANELQDGCRIGEAAAAAAGSAHSEEEEEETAETSPELLNRCCSALAALCESQQRSLWLSRPELVDDMYKCFKRAITHNREIDGNVKCSLLHSYMLMNEWTRSKAVTTKPLRLEAPPTSKPRPLLVFKPSPFLIPPSTMPLEVCIDSARSTYECLFGGADRLEICGELSVGGITPTLGLFESIYKISRSWPIQHRVMIRPRGGDFVYDDAEMDAMEADIRSLKERGARGFVFGVLNKDYTLDQAKCRRLISAAGGLPCTLHRCFDWTPDWRAAMLAACNVGFNTILTSGQQPTVGTAVETLREMADHAVTMPRPIEIMAGSGLDETSLRALLSRTSIQWFHGSASTPLSQAATHAPPFPMGPQDQELRKSADRNVVRLLHTIINERRQGN
;
A
#
# COMPACT_ATOMS: atom_id res chain seq x y z
N MET A 1 41.22 16.61 -11.44
CA MET A 1 40.70 17.69 -10.58
C MET A 1 39.47 18.26 -11.27
N THR A 2 38.32 18.23 -10.57
CA THR A 2 37.09 19.06 -10.72
C THR A 2 36.47 19.20 -12.12
N SER A 3 35.41 18.45 -12.45
CA SER A 3 33.97 18.74 -12.19
C SER A 3 33.36 19.79 -13.13
N ALA A 4 32.39 19.39 -13.94
CA ALA A 4 31.17 20.15 -14.19
C ALA A 4 30.14 19.28 -14.93
N VAL A 5 28.96 19.17 -14.30
CA VAL A 5 27.69 18.67 -14.84
C VAL A 5 27.11 19.71 -15.81
N PRO A 6 26.25 19.31 -16.75
CA PRO A 6 24.97 20.02 -16.82
C PRO A 6 23.76 19.07 -16.91
N SER A 7 22.76 19.44 -16.12
CA SER A 7 21.43 18.85 -16.04
C SER A 7 20.46 19.60 -16.97
N ARG A 8 19.40 18.86 -17.35
CA ARG A 8 18.06 19.30 -17.79
C ARG A 8 17.83 19.56 -19.29
N VAL A 9 16.59 19.16 -19.65
CA VAL A 9 15.65 19.66 -20.66
C VAL A 9 15.34 18.70 -21.84
N VAL A 10 14.04 18.48 -22.03
CA VAL A 10 13.25 18.07 -23.22
C VAL A 10 13.10 16.57 -23.54
N VAL A 11 12.00 15.96 -23.09
CA VAL A 11 11.32 14.87 -23.83
C VAL A 11 9.80 15.05 -23.74
N VAL A 12 9.28 16.09 -24.40
CA VAL A 12 7.87 16.18 -24.83
C VAL A 12 7.86 17.06 -26.09
N ASN A 13 8.46 16.61 -27.22
CA ASN A 13 8.22 17.28 -28.52
C ASN A 13 8.70 16.54 -29.79
N THR A 14 8.56 15.21 -29.86
CA THR A 14 8.94 14.48 -31.10
C THR A 14 8.04 13.29 -31.39
N LEU A 15 6.73 13.50 -31.56
CA LEU A 15 5.84 12.47 -32.11
C LEU A 15 4.68 13.04 -32.95
N VAL A 16 4.92 13.93 -33.91
CA VAL A 16 4.04 14.07 -35.09
C VAL A 16 4.85 14.59 -36.27
N LYS A 17 5.10 13.75 -37.27
CA LYS A 17 5.27 14.13 -38.70
C LYS A 17 5.42 12.87 -39.56
N SER A 18 4.30 12.38 -40.12
CA SER A 18 4.22 12.06 -41.55
C SER A 18 2.77 11.78 -41.95
N ARG A 19 2.35 12.43 -43.04
CA ARG A 19 1.10 12.18 -43.80
C ARG A 19 1.43 11.25 -44.96
N THR A 20 0.54 10.32 -45.32
CA THR A 20 0.04 10.15 -46.71
C THR A 20 -1.08 9.09 -46.87
N SER A 21 -2.27 9.58 -47.28
CA SER A 21 -3.18 9.10 -48.35
C SER A 21 -3.59 7.62 -48.57
N TYR A 22 -4.94 7.47 -48.59
CA TYR A 22 -5.81 6.72 -49.53
C TYR A 22 -6.13 5.22 -49.32
N SER A 23 -7.41 4.92 -49.07
CA SER A 23 -8.34 4.22 -49.98
C SER A 23 -9.28 3.24 -49.27
N MET A 24 -10.59 3.50 -49.37
CA MET A 24 -11.67 2.62 -48.94
C MET A 24 -11.65 1.27 -49.68
N GLN A 25 -12.00 0.19 -48.98
CA GLN A 25 -12.87 -0.85 -49.53
C GLN A 25 -13.54 -1.71 -48.44
N ASN A 26 -14.85 -1.90 -48.64
CA ASN A 26 -15.76 -2.73 -47.86
C ASN A 26 -15.42 -4.22 -47.95
N GLY A 27 -15.64 -4.97 -46.87
CA GLY A 27 -15.48 -6.42 -46.88
C GLY A 27 -16.11 -7.12 -45.69
N SER A 28 -17.40 -7.41 -45.80
CA SER A 28 -18.19 -8.28 -44.93
C SER A 28 -17.63 -9.71 -44.83
N GLY A 29 -17.57 -10.27 -43.62
CA GLY A 29 -17.37 -11.71 -43.47
C GLY A 29 -17.12 -12.17 -42.03
N ARG A 30 -18.18 -12.59 -41.32
CA ARG A 30 -18.06 -13.48 -40.15
C ARG A 30 -17.80 -14.91 -40.64
N PRO A 31 -16.78 -15.60 -40.09
CA PRO A 31 -16.88 -17.04 -39.91
C PRO A 31 -16.70 -17.42 -38.43
N THR A 32 -17.64 -18.27 -38.01
CA THR A 32 -17.73 -18.99 -36.75
C THR A 32 -16.45 -19.81 -36.46
N ALA A 33 -15.80 -19.56 -35.33
CA ALA A 33 -14.66 -20.35 -34.86
C ALA A 33 -15.10 -21.42 -33.84
N ARG A 34 -14.73 -22.66 -34.16
CA ARG A 34 -14.88 -23.89 -33.35
C ARG A 34 -14.13 -23.76 -32.00
N PRO A 35 -14.55 -24.50 -30.95
CA PRO A 35 -13.84 -24.51 -29.68
C PRO A 35 -12.44 -25.15 -29.85
N ARG A 36 -11.40 -24.44 -29.41
CA ARG A 36 -10.01 -24.93 -29.39
C ARG A 36 -9.82 -26.01 -28.31
N PRO A 37 -8.92 -26.99 -28.54
CA PRO A 37 -8.68 -28.10 -27.62
C PRO A 37 -8.06 -27.62 -26.32
N VAL A 38 -8.51 -28.21 -25.20
CA VAL A 38 -8.02 -27.95 -23.84
C VAL A 38 -6.54 -28.29 -23.75
N GLY A 39 -5.68 -27.27 -23.82
CA GLY A 39 -4.24 -27.43 -23.75
C GLY A 39 -3.75 -27.77 -22.34
N ASN A 40 -2.86 -28.77 -22.30
CA ASN A 40 -1.83 -29.26 -21.35
C ASN A 40 -1.43 -28.48 -20.06
N ALA A 41 -2.17 -27.48 -19.59
CA ALA A 41 -1.89 -26.75 -18.34
C ALA A 41 -1.97 -27.68 -17.11
N ASN A 42 -2.87 -28.66 -17.13
CA ASN A 42 -3.02 -29.62 -16.03
C ASN A 42 -1.84 -30.59 -15.92
N GLN A 43 -1.14 -30.92 -17.01
CA GLN A 43 0.07 -31.77 -16.94
C GLN A 43 1.27 -31.01 -16.34
N ARG A 44 1.36 -29.68 -16.56
CA ARG A 44 2.47 -28.84 -16.06
C ARG A 44 2.35 -28.54 -14.55
N MET A 45 1.14 -28.39 -14.03
CA MET A 45 0.90 -28.23 -12.59
C MET A 45 1.27 -29.50 -11.81
N PHE A 46 0.96 -30.68 -12.36
CA PHE A 46 1.29 -31.96 -11.72
C PHE A 46 2.80 -32.26 -11.69
N ALA A 47 3.57 -31.85 -12.71
CA ALA A 47 5.03 -32.03 -12.72
C ALA A 47 5.75 -31.15 -11.67
N SER A 48 5.31 -29.90 -11.50
CA SER A 48 5.85 -28.98 -10.49
C SER A 48 5.45 -29.38 -9.05
N ILE A 49 4.23 -29.88 -8.87
CA ILE A 49 3.76 -30.43 -7.59
C ILE A 49 4.50 -31.74 -7.24
N GLN A 50 4.76 -32.63 -8.22
CA GLN A 50 5.55 -33.86 -7.97
C GLN A 50 7.01 -33.58 -7.61
N SER A 51 7.62 -32.52 -8.16
CA SER A 51 8.95 -32.04 -7.79
C SER A 51 8.98 -31.55 -6.32
N THR A 52 7.93 -30.86 -5.88
CA THR A 52 7.84 -30.29 -4.53
C THR A 52 7.43 -31.33 -3.47
N LEU A 53 6.54 -32.27 -3.80
CA LEU A 53 6.06 -33.31 -2.88
C LEU A 53 7.05 -34.45 -2.62
N ARG A 54 8.08 -34.67 -3.47
CA ARG A 54 9.16 -35.63 -3.15
C ARG A 54 10.03 -35.21 -1.95
N SER A 55 9.83 -34.00 -1.41
CA SER A 55 10.51 -33.49 -0.21
C SER A 55 9.74 -33.71 1.11
N GLY A 56 8.55 -34.32 1.09
CA GLY A 56 7.76 -34.62 2.28
C GLY A 56 7.69 -36.13 2.56
N LYS A 57 8.13 -36.55 3.75
CA LYS A 57 8.08 -37.93 4.26
C LYS A 57 6.66 -38.52 4.18
N GLU A 58 6.49 -39.64 3.50
CA GLU A 58 5.36 -40.55 3.72
C GLU A 58 5.64 -41.41 4.96
N TYR A 59 4.78 -41.31 5.97
CA TYR A 59 4.66 -42.28 7.06
C TYR A 59 3.78 -43.44 6.57
N LYS A 60 4.33 -44.64 6.48
CA LYS A 60 3.57 -45.90 6.46
C LYS A 60 3.86 -46.68 7.73
N SER A 61 2.79 -47.12 8.38
CA SER A 61 2.75 -47.97 9.56
C SER A 61 3.07 -49.44 9.24
N ASP A 62 3.80 -50.06 10.18
CA ASP A 62 3.96 -51.50 10.50
C ASP A 62 4.27 -52.52 9.41
N ASP A 63 5.47 -53.11 9.46
CA ASP A 63 5.68 -54.44 10.06
C ASP A 63 7.17 -54.86 10.02
N GLY A 64 7.69 -55.36 11.15
CA GLY A 64 8.72 -56.41 11.18
C GLY A 64 10.23 -56.05 11.15
N ALA A 65 10.87 -56.21 12.31
CA ALA A 65 12.28 -56.61 12.55
C ALA A 65 13.43 -55.68 12.13
N GLY A 66 14.22 -55.23 13.13
CA GLY A 66 15.53 -54.59 12.93
C GLY A 66 16.58 -55.54 12.34
N PRO A 67 17.71 -55.02 11.84
CA PRO A 67 18.77 -54.63 12.79
C PRO A 67 19.62 -53.39 12.42
N SER A 68 20.34 -52.93 13.45
CA SER A 68 21.68 -52.33 13.42
C SER A 68 21.91 -50.96 12.76
N ARG A 69 22.13 -50.00 13.67
CA ARG A 69 22.81 -48.71 13.57
C ARG A 69 23.98 -48.67 12.57
N ASN A 70 24.11 -47.50 11.93
CA ASN A 70 25.16 -47.03 11.01
C ASN A 70 25.11 -47.58 9.58
N GLU A 71 24.38 -46.90 8.69
CA GLU A 71 24.89 -46.55 7.35
C GLU A 71 23.98 -45.53 6.60
N ARG A 72 24.62 -44.45 6.13
CA ARG A 72 24.30 -43.60 4.96
C ARG A 72 23.03 -42.72 4.98
N ALA A 73 23.23 -41.46 5.36
CA ALA A 73 22.43 -40.33 4.86
C ALA A 73 22.53 -40.20 3.32
N PRO A 74 21.47 -39.76 2.61
CA PRO A 74 21.51 -39.59 1.16
C PRO A 74 22.42 -38.40 0.79
N ARG A 75 23.43 -38.66 -0.05
CA ARG A 75 24.34 -37.64 -0.59
C ARG A 75 23.56 -36.68 -1.50
N ARG A 76 23.60 -35.39 -1.17
CA ARG A 76 23.22 -34.27 -2.06
C ARG A 76 24.10 -34.37 -3.32
N ARG A 77 23.52 -34.58 -4.51
CA ARG A 77 24.28 -34.44 -5.77
C ARG A 77 24.72 -32.97 -5.86
N VAL A 78 26.02 -32.72 -5.76
CA VAL A 78 26.61 -31.41 -6.03
C VAL A 78 26.70 -31.30 -7.55
N HIS A 79 25.81 -30.53 -8.17
CA HIS A 79 25.98 -30.17 -9.58
C HIS A 79 27.09 -29.12 -9.65
N THR A 80 28.12 -29.37 -10.45
CA THR A 80 29.14 -28.36 -10.77
C THR A 80 28.58 -27.43 -11.83
N ALA A 81 28.68 -26.11 -11.62
CA ALA A 81 28.24 -25.11 -12.58
C ALA A 81 29.04 -25.24 -13.89
N VAL A 82 28.34 -25.14 -15.02
CA VAL A 82 28.93 -25.20 -16.37
C VAL A 82 29.16 -23.77 -16.85
N VAL A 83 30.39 -23.47 -17.27
CA VAL A 83 30.74 -22.17 -17.87
C VAL A 83 30.39 -22.19 -19.35
N LEU A 84 29.47 -21.32 -19.75
CA LEU A 84 29.05 -21.09 -21.13
C LEU A 84 30.08 -20.18 -21.80
N LYS A 85 30.56 -20.58 -22.97
CA LYS A 85 31.73 -19.98 -23.63
C LYS A 85 31.37 -19.00 -24.73
N SER A 86 30.12 -18.94 -25.16
CA SER A 86 29.65 -18.06 -26.23
C SER A 86 28.23 -17.55 -25.98
N VAL A 87 27.87 -16.48 -26.68
CA VAL A 87 26.53 -15.88 -26.62
C VAL A 87 25.47 -16.83 -27.15
N ASP A 88 25.80 -17.62 -28.17
CA ASP A 88 24.89 -18.65 -28.69
C ASP A 88 24.66 -19.78 -27.67
N GLU A 89 25.64 -20.11 -26.83
CA GLU A 89 25.44 -21.05 -25.70
C GLU A 89 24.54 -20.46 -24.62
N VAL A 90 24.69 -19.17 -24.30
CA VAL A 90 23.81 -18.43 -23.38
C VAL A 90 22.38 -18.39 -23.92
N ILE A 91 22.20 -17.97 -25.17
CA ILE A 91 20.90 -17.93 -25.85
C ILE A 91 20.28 -19.33 -25.90
N ALA A 92 21.05 -20.35 -26.25
CA ALA A 92 20.56 -21.72 -26.30
C ALA A 92 20.11 -22.20 -24.91
N GLN A 93 20.87 -21.93 -23.84
CA GLN A 93 20.43 -22.33 -22.49
C GLN A 93 19.12 -21.65 -22.06
N LEU A 94 18.87 -20.43 -22.53
CA LEU A 94 17.69 -19.64 -22.17
C LEU A 94 16.46 -19.97 -23.03
N ALA A 95 16.63 -20.06 -24.34
CA ALA A 95 15.53 -20.13 -25.31
C ALA A 95 15.30 -21.53 -25.90
N ASP A 96 16.30 -22.41 -25.91
CA ASP A 96 16.15 -23.79 -26.42
C ASP A 96 15.47 -24.65 -25.35
N LEU A 97 14.23 -25.08 -25.62
CA LEU A 97 13.41 -25.86 -24.70
C LEU A 97 14.03 -27.22 -24.33
N GLU A 98 14.80 -27.84 -25.23
CA GLU A 98 15.44 -29.12 -24.97
C GLU A 98 16.58 -28.93 -23.97
N LYS A 99 17.50 -28.01 -24.26
CA LYS A 99 18.65 -27.70 -23.38
C LYS A 99 18.22 -27.10 -22.05
N ARG A 100 17.17 -26.28 -22.04
CA ARG A 100 16.63 -25.73 -20.80
C ARG A 100 15.96 -26.81 -19.95
N GLY A 101 15.33 -27.81 -20.56
CA GLY A 101 14.72 -28.94 -19.85
C GLY A 101 15.72 -29.82 -19.10
N GLU A 102 17.00 -29.79 -19.50
CA GLU A 102 18.09 -30.51 -18.84
C GLU A 102 18.56 -29.85 -17.54
N HIS A 103 18.20 -28.59 -17.29
CA HIS A 103 18.65 -27.80 -16.15
C HIS A 103 17.49 -27.21 -15.35
N SER A 104 17.59 -27.27 -14.02
CA SER A 104 16.69 -26.52 -13.14
C SER A 104 16.95 -25.01 -13.23
N THR A 105 15.95 -24.19 -12.88
CA THR A 105 16.10 -22.72 -12.82
C THR A 105 17.28 -22.27 -11.96
N ILE A 106 17.59 -23.01 -10.89
CA ILE A 106 18.73 -22.73 -10.01
C ILE A 106 20.05 -23.02 -10.73
N GLU A 107 20.14 -24.12 -11.47
CA GLU A 107 21.33 -24.48 -12.25
C GLU A 107 21.57 -23.51 -13.42
N ILE A 108 20.50 -23.02 -14.07
CA ILE A 108 20.61 -21.98 -15.10
C ILE A 108 21.21 -20.69 -14.51
N LYS A 109 20.70 -20.23 -13.35
CA LYS A 109 21.24 -19.05 -12.67
C LYS A 109 22.72 -19.24 -12.30
N GLN A 110 23.08 -20.42 -11.79
CA GLN A 110 24.47 -20.77 -11.44
C GLN A 110 25.40 -20.81 -12.66
N ASN A 111 24.94 -21.35 -13.80
CA ASN A 111 25.73 -21.40 -15.02
C ASN A 111 25.95 -19.99 -15.60
N LEU A 112 24.93 -19.13 -15.59
CA LEU A 112 25.06 -17.73 -16.01
C LEU A 112 26.01 -16.94 -15.08
N GLU A 113 25.92 -17.13 -13.77
CA GLU A 113 26.84 -16.52 -12.80
C GLU A 113 28.28 -16.99 -13.00
N ALA A 114 28.48 -18.29 -13.26
CA ALA A 114 29.78 -18.87 -13.57
C ALA A 114 30.36 -18.37 -14.91
N SER A 115 29.50 -17.93 -15.84
CA SER A 115 29.86 -17.41 -17.16
C SER A 115 30.14 -15.91 -17.17
N SER A 116 30.41 -15.30 -16.00
CA SER A 116 30.63 -13.86 -15.87
C SER A 116 31.75 -13.31 -16.74
N THR A 117 32.82 -14.08 -17.01
CA THR A 117 33.91 -13.68 -17.91
C THR A 117 33.42 -13.51 -19.34
N THR A 118 32.73 -14.51 -19.89
CA THR A 118 32.15 -14.47 -21.24
C THR A 118 31.14 -13.33 -21.39
N LEU A 119 30.28 -13.12 -20.38
CA LEU A 119 29.33 -12.00 -20.39
C LEU A 119 30.03 -10.64 -20.36
N THR A 120 31.20 -10.51 -19.73
CA THR A 120 31.95 -9.24 -19.69
C THR A 120 32.64 -8.93 -21.02
N GLU A 121 32.92 -9.94 -21.82
CA GLU A 121 33.61 -9.82 -23.11
C GLU A 121 32.66 -9.61 -24.30
N MET A 122 31.34 -9.64 -24.07
CA MET A 122 30.32 -9.48 -25.11
C MET A 122 30.34 -8.08 -25.74
N TRP A 123 30.14 -8.03 -27.06
CA TRP A 123 29.98 -6.77 -27.79
C TRP A 123 28.52 -6.29 -27.81
N ASP A 124 28.31 -5.01 -28.13
CA ASP A 124 26.97 -4.37 -28.16
C ASP A 124 25.96 -5.13 -29.04
N GLU A 125 26.40 -5.63 -30.20
CA GLU A 125 25.56 -6.42 -31.12
C GLU A 125 25.10 -7.74 -30.49
N GLU A 126 25.94 -8.35 -29.67
CA GLU A 126 25.63 -9.61 -28.99
C GLU A 126 24.66 -9.40 -27.83
N TRP A 127 24.80 -8.27 -27.11
CA TRP A 127 23.83 -7.85 -26.10
C TRP A 127 22.47 -7.54 -26.73
N ALA A 128 22.44 -6.84 -27.87
CA ALA A 128 21.21 -6.58 -28.62
C ALA A 128 20.53 -7.89 -29.05
N LYS A 129 21.29 -8.86 -29.57
CA LYS A 129 20.80 -10.19 -29.94
C LYS A 129 20.20 -10.94 -28.75
N LEU A 130 20.87 -10.91 -27.59
CA LEU A 130 20.38 -11.54 -26.37
C LEU A 130 19.07 -10.88 -25.88
N VAL A 131 19.03 -9.55 -25.84
CA VAL A 131 17.85 -8.77 -25.45
C VAL A 131 16.67 -9.05 -26.38
N GLU A 132 16.90 -9.12 -27.70
CA GLU A 132 15.86 -9.45 -28.67
C GLU A 132 15.24 -10.83 -28.37
N VAL A 133 16.06 -11.84 -28.07
CA VAL A 133 15.59 -13.17 -27.69
C VAL A 133 14.80 -13.13 -26.38
N LEU A 134 15.29 -12.44 -25.36
CA LEU A 134 14.57 -12.29 -24.09
C LEU A 134 13.21 -11.61 -24.27
N MET A 135 13.14 -10.58 -25.12
CA MET A 135 11.89 -9.90 -25.44
C MET A 135 10.92 -10.82 -26.21
N LYS A 136 11.42 -11.62 -27.16
CA LYS A 136 10.60 -12.65 -27.82
C LYS A 136 10.05 -13.67 -26.84
N MET A 137 10.86 -14.12 -25.88
CA MET A 137 10.40 -15.03 -24.81
C MET A 137 9.29 -14.41 -23.96
N CYS A 138 9.38 -13.11 -23.66
CA CYS A 138 8.33 -12.38 -22.93
C CYS A 138 7.03 -12.26 -23.74
N LEU A 139 7.12 -11.93 -25.03
CA LEU A 139 5.94 -11.58 -25.84
C LEU A 139 5.29 -12.78 -26.55
N GLU A 140 6.08 -13.75 -27.03
CA GLU A 140 5.59 -14.84 -27.87
C GLU A 140 5.31 -16.11 -27.06
N SER A 141 6.20 -16.40 -26.10
CA SER A 141 6.23 -17.64 -25.31
C SER A 141 5.58 -17.52 -23.92
N ASP A 142 5.12 -16.33 -23.52
CA ASP A 142 4.51 -16.06 -22.20
C ASP A 142 5.44 -16.41 -21.02
N GLU A 143 6.74 -16.19 -21.20
CA GLU A 143 7.78 -16.52 -20.20
C GLU A 143 8.29 -15.29 -19.45
N ALA A 144 7.49 -14.22 -19.39
CA ALA A 144 7.86 -12.95 -18.76
C ALA A 144 8.37 -13.13 -17.33
N VAL A 145 7.72 -13.97 -16.51
CA VAL A 145 8.13 -14.22 -15.11
C VAL A 145 9.54 -14.83 -15.04
N PHE A 146 9.86 -15.76 -15.94
CA PHE A 146 11.18 -16.40 -15.98
C PHE A 146 12.27 -15.41 -16.39
N VAL A 147 12.03 -14.62 -17.44
CA VAL A 147 12.98 -13.60 -17.91
C VAL A 147 13.24 -12.57 -16.80
N VAL A 148 12.18 -12.07 -16.14
CA VAL A 148 12.27 -11.10 -15.05
C VAL A 148 13.08 -11.64 -13.86
N GLU A 149 12.97 -12.93 -13.56
CA GLU A 149 13.78 -13.58 -12.51
C GLU A 149 15.28 -13.66 -12.82
N LEU A 150 15.67 -13.55 -14.09
CA LEU A 150 17.06 -13.61 -14.55
C LEU A 150 17.70 -12.23 -14.68
N LEU A 151 16.91 -11.17 -14.87
CA LEU A 151 17.39 -9.80 -15.04
C LEU A 151 18.44 -9.36 -14.01
N PRO A 152 18.33 -9.67 -12.69
CA PRO A 152 19.35 -9.27 -11.72
C PRO A 152 20.77 -9.74 -12.05
N ILE A 153 20.93 -10.83 -12.80
CA ILE A 153 22.24 -11.36 -13.22
C ILE A 153 22.87 -10.44 -14.28
N PHE A 154 22.06 -9.89 -15.19
CA PHE A 154 22.50 -9.07 -16.32
C PHE A 154 22.57 -7.58 -15.99
N MET A 155 21.84 -7.10 -14.98
CA MET A 155 21.80 -5.69 -14.58
C MET A 155 23.15 -5.10 -14.14
N LYS A 156 24.18 -5.92 -13.93
CA LYS A 156 25.54 -5.44 -13.65
C LYS A 156 26.31 -4.97 -14.90
N TYR A 157 25.78 -5.25 -16.09
CA TYR A 157 26.37 -4.87 -17.38
C TYR A 157 25.64 -3.65 -17.94
N ALA A 158 26.37 -2.56 -18.18
CA ALA A 158 25.79 -1.30 -18.64
C ALA A 158 25.20 -1.41 -20.05
N ASP A 159 25.89 -2.13 -20.94
CA ASP A 159 25.49 -2.29 -22.35
C ASP A 159 24.18 -3.09 -22.46
N PHE A 160 24.02 -4.11 -21.62
CA PHE A 160 22.75 -4.82 -21.48
C PHE A 160 21.61 -3.90 -21.01
N LEU A 161 21.87 -3.05 -20.00
CA LEU A 161 20.86 -2.13 -19.48
C LEU A 161 20.40 -1.12 -20.54
N GLU A 162 21.32 -0.62 -21.38
CA GLU A 162 20.97 0.29 -22.47
C GLU A 162 20.12 -0.41 -23.51
N ALA A 163 20.61 -1.53 -24.06
CA ALA A 163 19.89 -2.31 -25.07
C ALA A 163 18.51 -2.77 -24.59
N PHE A 164 18.38 -3.19 -23.33
CA PHE A 164 17.10 -3.62 -22.77
C PHE A 164 16.10 -2.45 -22.64
N ARG A 165 16.56 -1.27 -22.22
CA ARG A 165 15.70 -0.08 -22.10
C ARG A 165 15.24 0.44 -23.45
N GLU A 166 16.15 0.53 -24.42
CA GLU A 166 15.82 0.93 -25.79
C GLU A 166 14.76 0.00 -26.37
N GLN A 167 14.95 -1.33 -26.22
CA GLN A 167 13.99 -2.30 -26.72
C GLN A 167 12.64 -2.24 -26.01
N MET A 168 12.61 -2.00 -24.69
CA MET A 168 11.36 -1.80 -23.95
C MET A 168 10.58 -0.57 -24.43
N MET A 169 11.28 0.55 -24.64
CA MET A 169 10.67 1.79 -25.13
C MET A 169 10.18 1.62 -26.57
N ALA A 170 10.97 0.98 -27.44
CA ALA A 170 10.61 0.71 -28.83
C ALA A 170 9.33 -0.14 -28.92
N ILE A 171 9.28 -1.26 -28.21
CA ILE A 171 8.10 -2.17 -28.21
C ILE A 171 6.86 -1.47 -27.62
N SER A 172 7.04 -0.67 -26.56
CA SER A 172 5.90 0.03 -25.94
C SER A 172 5.37 1.16 -26.83
N SER A 173 6.26 1.84 -27.57
CA SER A 173 5.91 2.84 -28.57
C SER A 173 5.20 2.18 -29.77
N GLU A 174 5.73 1.08 -30.29
CA GLU A 174 5.14 0.28 -31.37
C GLU A 174 3.73 -0.19 -31.01
N PHE A 175 3.55 -0.69 -29.78
CA PHE A 175 2.25 -1.13 -29.27
C PHE A 175 1.20 0.00 -29.22
N VAL A 176 1.62 1.22 -28.87
CA VAL A 176 0.71 2.36 -28.72
C VAL A 176 0.44 3.08 -30.05
N LEU A 177 1.47 3.32 -30.87
CA LEU A 177 1.35 4.04 -32.14
C LEU A 177 0.85 3.15 -33.28
N GLY A 178 1.14 1.85 -33.24
CA GLY A 178 0.61 0.78 -34.07
C GLY A 178 0.24 1.17 -35.50
N GLU A 179 1.26 1.24 -36.36
CA GLU A 179 1.12 0.73 -37.73
C GLU A 179 1.14 -0.80 -37.66
N GLU A 180 0.42 -1.48 -38.55
CA GLU A 180 0.16 -2.92 -38.55
C GLU A 180 1.33 -3.76 -38.00
N ALA A 181 1.07 -4.50 -36.92
CA ALA A 181 2.04 -5.42 -36.33
C ALA A 181 2.56 -6.35 -37.43
N GLY A 182 3.82 -6.15 -37.81
CA GLY A 182 4.52 -7.04 -38.73
C GLY A 182 4.37 -8.49 -38.25
N GLU A 183 4.13 -9.40 -39.20
CA GLU A 183 3.84 -10.82 -38.96
C GLU A 183 4.67 -11.41 -37.81
N GLY A 184 4.00 -11.77 -36.70
CA GLY A 184 4.55 -12.68 -35.69
C GLY A 184 4.62 -12.15 -34.25
N ARG A 185 4.67 -10.83 -34.01
CA ARG A 185 4.80 -10.31 -32.63
C ARG A 185 3.44 -10.10 -31.96
N LYS A 186 3.21 -10.79 -30.83
CA LYS A 186 2.04 -10.57 -29.96
C LYS A 186 2.23 -9.34 -29.07
N LEU A 187 2.19 -8.14 -29.65
CA LEU A 187 2.32 -6.88 -28.90
C LEU A 187 1.23 -6.70 -27.82
N GLU A 188 0.14 -7.46 -27.88
CA GLU A 188 -0.89 -7.54 -26.82
C GLU A 188 -0.33 -7.96 -25.44
N GLN A 189 0.84 -8.62 -25.39
CA GLN A 189 1.47 -9.08 -24.14
C GLN A 189 2.31 -7.99 -23.44
N VAL A 190 2.53 -6.84 -24.08
CA VAL A 190 3.35 -5.74 -23.53
C VAL A 190 2.85 -5.29 -22.15
N PRO A 191 1.55 -5.06 -21.91
CA PRO A 191 1.03 -4.71 -20.59
C PRO A 191 1.31 -5.77 -19.51
N ALA A 192 1.21 -7.06 -19.86
CA ALA A 192 1.45 -8.16 -18.93
C ALA A 192 2.94 -8.29 -18.57
N PHE A 193 3.82 -8.09 -19.54
CA PHE A 193 5.26 -8.04 -19.34
C PHE A 193 5.68 -6.88 -18.44
N LEU A 194 5.22 -5.65 -18.72
CA LEU A 194 5.49 -4.48 -17.87
C LEU A 194 4.94 -4.69 -16.45
N GLY A 195 3.76 -5.27 -16.33
CA GLY A 195 3.18 -5.66 -15.05
C GLY A 195 4.08 -6.63 -14.27
N SER A 196 4.67 -7.61 -14.95
CA SER A 196 5.57 -8.60 -14.32
C SER A 196 6.85 -7.95 -13.80
N LEU A 197 7.41 -6.98 -14.53
CA LEU A 197 8.56 -6.17 -14.08
C LEU A 197 8.23 -5.35 -12.83
N LEU A 198 7.07 -4.68 -12.83
CA LEU A 198 6.61 -3.86 -11.71
C LEU A 198 6.34 -4.68 -10.44
N CYS A 199 5.90 -5.93 -10.60
CA CYS A 199 5.57 -6.85 -9.51
C CYS A 199 6.72 -7.78 -9.07
N ALA A 200 7.87 -7.70 -9.74
CA ALA A 200 8.99 -8.60 -9.50
C ALA A 200 9.60 -8.43 -8.09
N ARG A 201 10.17 -9.53 -7.57
CA ARG A 201 10.92 -9.52 -6.31
C ARG A 201 12.37 -9.11 -6.54
N TRP A 202 12.58 -7.81 -6.71
CA TRP A 202 13.92 -7.25 -6.89
C TRP A 202 14.81 -7.40 -5.64
N PRO A 203 16.13 -7.62 -5.80
CA PRO A 203 17.08 -7.63 -4.69
C PRO A 203 17.06 -6.32 -3.88
N ARG A 204 17.49 -6.37 -2.60
CA ARG A 204 17.43 -5.22 -1.66
C ARG A 204 18.12 -3.94 -2.17
N GLY A 205 19.07 -4.02 -3.11
CA GLY A 205 19.71 -2.84 -3.72
C GLY A 205 19.02 -2.28 -4.98
N MET A 206 18.06 -3.02 -5.55
CA MET A 206 17.43 -2.74 -6.86
C MET A 206 15.90 -2.66 -6.77
N HIS A 207 15.34 -2.58 -5.56
CA HIS A 207 13.89 -2.55 -5.33
C HIS A 207 13.26 -1.17 -5.57
N ARG A 208 14.08 -0.12 -5.54
CA ARG A 208 13.63 1.25 -5.80
C ARG A 208 13.54 1.47 -7.30
N ASP A 209 12.48 2.14 -7.70
CA ASP A 209 12.18 2.58 -9.07
C ASP A 209 12.91 3.87 -9.44
N THR A 210 14.13 4.08 -8.94
CA THR A 210 14.95 5.22 -9.35
C THR A 210 15.89 4.80 -10.47
N GLN A 211 16.19 5.72 -11.39
CA GLN A 211 17.15 5.48 -12.48
C GLN A 211 18.52 4.99 -11.96
N GLU A 212 18.96 5.47 -10.79
CA GLU A 212 20.21 5.07 -10.15
C GLU A 212 20.17 3.67 -9.52
N SER A 213 19.00 3.20 -9.05
CA SER A 213 18.86 1.91 -8.35
C SER A 213 18.47 0.78 -9.30
N ASN A 214 17.51 1.03 -10.19
CA ASN A 214 17.02 0.05 -11.15
C ASN A 214 16.52 0.76 -12.43
N PRO A 215 17.39 0.92 -13.44
CA PRO A 215 17.05 1.58 -14.70
C PRO A 215 15.89 0.91 -15.46
N ILE A 216 15.81 -0.43 -15.40
CA ILE A 216 14.76 -1.21 -16.09
C ILE A 216 13.41 -0.94 -15.45
N LEU A 217 13.35 -1.01 -14.11
CA LEU A 217 12.12 -0.76 -13.35
C LEU A 217 11.66 0.70 -13.48
N PHE A 218 12.59 1.65 -13.45
CA PHE A 218 12.30 3.06 -13.72
C PHE A 218 11.69 3.25 -15.11
N THR A 219 12.25 2.60 -16.14
CA THR A 219 11.73 2.66 -17.51
C THR A 219 10.31 2.07 -17.61
N ALA A 220 10.05 0.93 -16.96
CA ALA A 220 8.71 0.35 -16.89
C ALA A 220 7.70 1.31 -16.25
N PHE A 221 8.10 1.99 -15.18
CA PHE A 221 7.26 2.96 -14.48
C PHE A 221 6.96 4.19 -15.34
N GLU A 222 7.96 4.74 -16.02
CA GLU A 222 7.80 5.91 -16.89
C GLU A 222 6.93 5.61 -18.12
N ILE A 223 7.02 4.40 -18.70
CA ILE A 223 6.13 3.97 -19.80
C ILE A 223 4.66 3.98 -19.33
N VAL A 224 4.38 3.37 -18.16
CA VAL A 224 3.01 3.32 -17.62
C VAL A 224 2.50 4.72 -17.26
N ARG A 225 3.35 5.59 -16.71
CA ARG A 225 3.00 7.00 -16.46
C ARG A 225 2.73 7.76 -17.74
N GLY A 226 3.49 7.52 -18.80
CA GLY A 226 3.24 8.07 -20.13
C GLY A 226 1.84 7.71 -20.64
N TRP A 227 1.44 6.45 -20.52
CA TRP A 227 0.06 6.04 -20.87
C TRP A 227 -0.99 6.77 -20.05
N MET A 228 -0.76 6.99 -18.75
CA MET A 228 -1.69 7.70 -17.88
C MET A 228 -1.80 9.19 -18.22
N LEU A 229 -0.70 9.84 -18.61
CA LEU A 229 -0.69 11.25 -19.01
C LEU A 229 -1.57 11.48 -20.25
N VAL A 230 -1.44 10.62 -21.28
CA VAL A 230 -2.30 10.66 -22.47
C VAL A 230 -3.80 10.57 -22.11
N VAL A 231 -4.15 9.75 -21.11
CA VAL A 231 -5.53 9.60 -20.63
C VAL A 231 -6.00 10.81 -19.82
N GLN A 232 -5.08 11.52 -19.14
CA GLN A 232 -5.39 12.69 -18.33
C GLN A 232 -5.57 13.96 -19.18
N GLU A 233 -4.69 14.19 -20.14
CA GLU A 233 -4.70 15.37 -21.04
C GLU A 233 -5.94 15.42 -21.94
N SER A 234 -6.49 14.26 -22.29
CA SER A 234 -7.72 14.13 -23.08
C SER A 234 -9.02 14.38 -22.29
N SER A 235 -8.96 14.59 -20.97
CA SER A 235 -10.14 14.91 -20.14
C SER A 235 -10.47 16.42 -20.16
N PRO A 236 -11.76 16.84 -20.21
CA PRO A 236 -12.14 18.25 -20.27
C PRO A 236 -11.64 19.10 -19.08
N GLU A 237 -11.49 18.50 -17.90
CA GLU A 237 -10.89 19.14 -16.72
C GLU A 237 -9.35 19.21 -16.81
N GLY A 238 -8.70 18.29 -17.53
CA GLY A 238 -7.25 18.33 -17.77
C GLY A 238 -6.86 19.51 -18.67
N LYS A 239 -7.69 19.80 -19.68
CA LYS A 239 -7.59 21.02 -20.50
C LYS A 239 -7.82 22.30 -19.68
N GLU A 240 -8.54 22.22 -18.56
CA GLU A 240 -8.81 23.35 -17.65
C GLU A 240 -7.71 23.53 -16.59
N GLU A 241 -7.13 22.43 -16.11
CA GLU A 241 -5.98 22.38 -15.19
C GLU A 241 -4.71 22.86 -15.91
N GLU A 242 -4.50 22.46 -17.17
CA GLU A 242 -3.43 22.98 -18.02
C GLU A 242 -3.62 24.47 -18.35
N LYS A 243 -4.87 24.93 -18.60
CA LYS A 243 -5.18 26.36 -18.74
C LYS A 243 -4.91 27.14 -17.45
N ARG A 244 -5.18 26.56 -16.27
CA ARG A 244 -4.89 27.18 -14.97
C ARG A 244 -3.40 27.26 -14.69
N GLU A 245 -2.63 26.21 -14.99
CA GLU A 245 -1.17 26.23 -14.85
C GLU A 245 -0.50 27.18 -15.84
N ARG A 246 -1.00 27.26 -17.09
CA ARG A 246 -0.56 28.26 -18.09
C ARG A 246 -0.89 29.68 -17.62
N LYS A 247 -2.10 29.94 -17.10
CA LYS A 247 -2.48 31.24 -16.53
C LYS A 247 -1.60 31.64 -15.34
N TYR A 248 -1.28 30.67 -14.47
CA TYR A 248 -0.41 30.88 -13.32
C TYR A 248 1.07 31.12 -13.71
N LYS A 249 1.55 30.55 -14.83
CA LYS A 249 2.89 30.83 -15.37
C LYS A 249 2.99 32.18 -16.06
N ILE A 250 1.91 32.64 -16.72
CA ILE A 250 1.84 33.95 -17.38
C ILE A 250 1.75 35.08 -16.33
N GLU A 251 0.95 34.89 -15.27
CA GLU A 251 0.84 35.86 -14.15
C GLU A 251 2.13 35.98 -13.29
N LYS A 252 3.11 35.09 -13.47
CA LYS A 252 4.38 35.08 -12.72
C LYS A 252 5.61 35.52 -13.51
N GLN A 253 5.46 35.94 -14.78
CA GLN A 253 6.52 36.72 -15.41
C GLN A 253 6.47 38.15 -14.87
N PRO A 254 7.60 38.72 -14.41
CA PRO A 254 7.60 40.07 -13.88
C PRO A 254 7.24 41.04 -15.00
N SER A 255 6.25 41.91 -14.76
CA SER A 255 5.97 43.06 -15.62
C SER A 255 7.20 43.98 -15.63
N GLU A 256 7.78 44.19 -16.81
CA GLU A 256 8.70 45.30 -17.10
C GLU A 256 7.94 46.63 -17.02
N ASP A 257 7.52 47.05 -15.82
CA ASP A 257 6.91 48.36 -15.57
C ASP A 257 7.00 48.67 -14.06
N SER A 258 8.21 48.65 -13.48
CA SER A 258 8.50 49.32 -12.20
C SER A 258 10.00 49.41 -11.87
N VAL A 259 10.86 49.70 -12.84
CA VAL A 259 12.29 49.97 -12.59
C VAL A 259 12.63 51.39 -13.03
N ASP A 260 11.95 52.35 -12.44
CA ASP A 260 12.38 53.76 -12.35
C ASP A 260 12.12 54.17 -10.90
N ASP A 261 13.07 53.91 -9.99
CA ASP A 261 13.22 54.66 -8.72
C ASP A 261 14.34 54.17 -7.78
N VAL A 262 15.16 53.17 -8.13
CA VAL A 262 16.28 52.75 -7.26
C VAL A 262 17.58 52.54 -8.04
N ALA A 263 18.04 53.60 -8.70
CA ALA A 263 19.39 53.68 -9.25
C ALA A 263 19.94 55.11 -9.07
N ASN A 264 20.16 55.50 -7.82
CA ASN A 264 21.07 56.58 -7.47
C ASN A 264 22.00 56.04 -6.39
N GLU A 265 23.29 56.34 -6.53
CA GLU A 265 24.42 55.79 -5.75
C GLU A 265 24.89 54.41 -6.20
N LEU A 266 25.65 54.38 -7.30
CA LEU A 266 27.10 54.18 -7.24
C LEU A 266 27.66 54.43 -8.65
N GLN A 267 28.17 55.64 -8.85
CA GLN A 267 29.16 55.92 -9.89
C GLN A 267 30.43 55.15 -9.53
N ASP A 268 30.89 54.28 -10.43
CA ASP A 268 32.29 54.28 -10.86
C ASP A 268 32.50 53.37 -12.07
N GLY A 269 33.21 53.89 -13.08
CA GLY A 269 34.01 53.04 -13.96
C GLY A 269 33.51 52.72 -15.36
N CYS A 270 33.34 53.76 -16.19
CA CYS A 270 33.91 53.86 -17.55
C CYS A 270 33.52 52.85 -18.66
N ARG A 271 32.72 53.36 -19.62
CA ARG A 271 32.80 53.29 -21.12
C ARG A 271 32.94 51.89 -21.73
N ILE A 272 32.14 51.47 -22.72
CA ILE A 272 32.00 51.95 -24.12
C ILE A 272 30.63 51.39 -24.59
N GLY A 273 29.63 52.13 -25.06
CA GLY A 273 29.56 52.92 -26.29
C GLY A 273 28.42 52.36 -27.18
N GLU A 274 27.33 53.13 -27.24
CA GLU A 274 26.42 53.38 -28.38
C GLU A 274 26.17 52.27 -29.43
N ALA A 275 24.92 51.78 -29.47
CA ALA A 275 24.06 51.78 -30.68
C ALA A 275 22.66 51.28 -30.32
N ALA A 276 21.82 52.17 -29.80
CA ALA A 276 20.38 51.99 -29.75
C ALA A 276 19.73 53.12 -30.54
N ALA A 277 18.58 52.79 -31.15
CA ALA A 277 17.61 53.68 -31.79
C ALA A 277 17.90 54.12 -33.23
N ALA A 278 17.52 53.27 -34.18
CA ALA A 278 16.82 53.74 -35.37
C ALA A 278 15.82 52.67 -35.85
N ALA A 279 14.61 53.14 -36.18
CA ALA A 279 13.50 52.40 -36.78
C ALA A 279 12.63 51.54 -35.83
N ALA A 280 11.92 52.24 -34.95
CA ALA A 280 10.53 51.87 -34.65
C ALA A 280 9.69 52.04 -35.93
N GLY A 281 8.91 51.02 -36.29
CA GLY A 281 7.85 51.14 -37.29
C GLY A 281 7.59 49.87 -38.08
N SER A 282 6.82 48.92 -37.53
CA SER A 282 5.65 48.35 -38.21
C SER A 282 5.05 47.26 -37.33
N ALA A 283 3.77 47.42 -37.02
CA ALA A 283 2.94 46.40 -36.45
C ALA A 283 2.84 45.21 -37.41
N HIS A 284 3.10 44.01 -36.90
CA HIS A 284 2.27 42.83 -37.11
C HIS A 284 2.62 41.85 -35.98
N SER A 285 1.72 41.73 -35.01
CA SER A 285 1.65 40.59 -34.11
C SER A 285 1.29 39.38 -34.96
N GLU A 286 2.30 38.62 -35.37
CA GLU A 286 2.10 37.24 -35.79
C GLU A 286 1.73 36.46 -34.54
N GLU A 287 0.43 36.25 -34.37
CA GLU A 287 -0.11 35.18 -33.54
C GLU A 287 0.42 33.87 -34.14
N GLU A 288 1.53 33.36 -33.61
CA GLU A 288 1.88 31.96 -33.78
C GLU A 288 0.80 31.14 -33.06
N GLU A 289 -0.23 30.75 -33.81
CA GLU A 289 -1.16 29.67 -33.42
C GLU A 289 -0.33 28.39 -33.21
N GLU A 290 0.11 28.16 -31.98
CA GLU A 290 0.65 26.88 -31.55
C GLU A 290 -0.50 25.86 -31.56
N GLU A 291 -0.64 25.18 -32.70
CA GLU A 291 -1.59 24.12 -33.00
C GLU A 291 -1.58 23.08 -31.86
N THR A 292 -2.57 23.12 -30.97
CA THR A 292 -2.70 22.12 -29.90
C THR A 292 -2.89 20.76 -30.55
N ALA A 293 -1.86 19.91 -30.51
CA ALA A 293 -1.89 18.58 -31.08
C ALA A 293 -3.07 17.79 -30.48
N GLU A 294 -4.14 17.67 -31.27
CA GLU A 294 -5.34 16.94 -30.89
C GLU A 294 -4.94 15.46 -30.76
N THR A 295 -4.92 14.95 -29.52
CA THR A 295 -4.54 13.56 -29.23
C THR A 295 -5.43 12.62 -30.03
N SER A 296 -4.86 11.79 -30.91
CA SER A 296 -5.66 10.86 -31.71
C SER A 296 -6.52 9.97 -30.80
N PRO A 297 -7.85 9.86 -31.04
CA PRO A 297 -8.72 8.98 -30.26
C PRO A 297 -8.24 7.52 -30.23
N GLU A 298 -7.55 7.06 -31.28
CA GLU A 298 -6.98 5.71 -31.36
C GLU A 298 -5.85 5.50 -30.34
N LEU A 299 -4.97 6.49 -30.22
CA LEU A 299 -3.88 6.51 -29.25
C LEU A 299 -4.42 6.42 -27.82
N LEU A 300 -5.44 7.23 -27.53
CA LEU A 300 -6.12 7.26 -26.24
C LEU A 300 -6.74 5.90 -25.90
N ASN A 301 -7.44 5.28 -26.84
CA ASN A 301 -8.08 3.97 -26.66
C ASN A 301 -7.06 2.85 -26.43
N ARG A 302 -5.91 2.88 -27.11
CA ARG A 302 -4.81 1.93 -26.90
C ARG A 302 -4.17 2.09 -25.52
N CYS A 303 -3.85 3.32 -25.09
CA CYS A 303 -3.33 3.59 -23.74
C CYS A 303 -4.31 3.12 -22.64
N CYS A 304 -5.61 3.39 -22.80
CA CYS A 304 -6.63 2.91 -21.88
C CYS A 304 -6.69 1.38 -21.81
N SER A 305 -6.66 0.72 -22.97
CA SER A 305 -6.66 -0.75 -23.06
C SER A 305 -5.41 -1.35 -22.43
N ALA A 306 -4.25 -0.71 -22.62
CA ALA A 306 -2.98 -1.11 -22.03
C ALA A 306 -3.02 -1.09 -20.50
N LEU A 307 -3.50 0.02 -19.92
CA LEU A 307 -3.63 0.15 -18.48
C LEU A 307 -4.62 -0.88 -17.91
N ALA A 308 -5.74 -1.10 -18.60
CA ALA A 308 -6.71 -2.11 -18.21
C ALA A 308 -6.10 -3.53 -18.22
N ALA A 309 -5.38 -3.90 -19.28
CA ALA A 309 -4.73 -5.20 -19.44
C ALA A 309 -3.60 -5.42 -18.42
N LEU A 310 -2.80 -4.38 -18.13
CA LEU A 310 -1.76 -4.43 -17.10
C LEU A 310 -2.38 -4.77 -15.74
N CYS A 311 -3.47 -4.10 -15.40
CA CYS A 311 -4.24 -4.34 -14.18
C CYS A 311 -4.84 -5.75 -14.13
N GLU A 312 -5.45 -6.21 -15.22
CA GLU A 312 -6.04 -7.54 -15.30
C GLU A 312 -5.00 -8.67 -15.17
N SER A 313 -3.80 -8.47 -15.71
CA SER A 313 -2.73 -9.47 -15.67
C SER A 313 -2.12 -9.67 -14.28
N GLN A 314 -1.88 -8.59 -13.53
CA GLN A 314 -1.13 -8.65 -12.27
C GLN A 314 -2.03 -8.62 -11.04
N GLN A 315 -3.24 -8.09 -11.21
CA GLN A 315 -4.27 -8.05 -10.19
C GLN A 315 -3.75 -7.52 -8.84
N ARG A 316 -4.03 -8.25 -7.76
CA ARG A 316 -3.61 -7.92 -6.40
C ARG A 316 -2.09 -7.81 -6.25
N SER A 317 -1.30 -8.51 -7.07
CA SER A 317 0.17 -8.42 -7.00
C SER A 317 0.66 -7.01 -7.32
N LEU A 318 0.03 -6.33 -8.28
CA LEU A 318 0.34 -4.94 -8.61
C LEU A 318 0.06 -4.00 -7.45
N TRP A 319 -1.06 -4.18 -6.77
CA TRP A 319 -1.42 -3.39 -5.60
C TRP A 319 -0.47 -3.62 -4.41
N LEU A 320 -0.05 -4.86 -4.17
CA LEU A 320 0.90 -5.19 -3.11
C LEU A 320 2.31 -4.64 -3.39
N SER A 321 2.74 -4.70 -4.65
CA SER A 321 4.09 -4.28 -5.04
C SER A 321 4.21 -2.76 -5.27
N ARG A 322 3.16 -2.11 -5.81
CA ARG A 322 3.16 -0.70 -6.23
C ARG A 322 1.82 -0.01 -5.90
N PRO A 323 1.49 0.23 -4.61
CA PRO A 323 0.20 0.80 -4.22
C PRO A 323 -0.02 2.24 -4.72
N GLU A 324 1.03 3.05 -4.80
CA GLU A 324 0.94 4.45 -5.28
C GLU A 324 0.59 4.51 -6.77
N LEU A 325 1.24 3.69 -7.60
CA LEU A 325 0.93 3.56 -9.02
C LEU A 325 -0.53 3.12 -9.23
N VAL A 326 -1.01 2.16 -8.44
CA VAL A 326 -2.40 1.69 -8.53
C VAL A 326 -3.40 2.77 -8.12
N ASP A 327 -3.09 3.61 -7.12
CA ASP A 327 -3.94 4.74 -6.74
C ASP A 327 -4.04 5.79 -7.86
N ASP A 328 -2.92 6.06 -8.53
CA ASP A 328 -2.92 7.01 -9.66
C ASP A 328 -3.63 6.44 -10.89
N MET A 329 -3.48 5.14 -11.17
CA MET A 329 -4.27 4.43 -12.18
C MET A 329 -5.76 4.47 -11.84
N TYR A 330 -6.13 4.30 -10.57
CA TYR A 330 -7.52 4.37 -10.11
C TYR A 330 -8.14 5.76 -10.34
N LYS A 331 -7.41 6.84 -10.02
CA LYS A 331 -7.83 8.22 -10.32
C LYS A 331 -7.96 8.45 -11.82
N CYS A 332 -6.99 7.97 -12.59
CA CYS A 332 -6.97 8.04 -14.05
C CYS A 332 -8.22 7.36 -14.65
N PHE A 333 -8.53 6.13 -14.22
CA PHE A 333 -9.68 5.36 -14.71
C PHE A 333 -11.00 6.02 -14.37
N LYS A 334 -11.14 6.51 -13.13
CA LYS A 334 -12.34 7.22 -12.71
C LYS A 334 -12.64 8.40 -13.64
N ARG A 335 -11.61 9.23 -13.92
CA ARG A 335 -11.73 10.40 -14.81
C ARG A 335 -12.03 9.98 -16.25
N ALA A 336 -11.31 8.98 -16.77
CA ALA A 336 -11.49 8.46 -18.12
C ALA A 336 -12.93 7.96 -18.35
N ILE A 337 -13.49 7.20 -17.41
CA ILE A 337 -14.84 6.64 -17.51
C ILE A 337 -15.92 7.73 -17.45
N THR A 338 -15.80 8.70 -16.54
CA THR A 338 -16.87 9.67 -16.27
C THR A 338 -16.90 10.86 -17.24
N HIS A 339 -15.74 11.33 -17.70
CA HIS A 339 -15.63 12.63 -18.38
C HIS A 339 -15.18 12.54 -19.83
N ASN A 340 -14.54 11.44 -20.25
CA ASN A 340 -13.98 11.33 -21.59
C ASN A 340 -14.98 10.73 -22.58
N ARG A 341 -15.32 11.46 -23.65
CA ARG A 341 -16.30 11.04 -24.67
C ARG A 341 -15.66 10.30 -25.85
N GLU A 342 -14.34 10.38 -26.00
CA GLU A 342 -13.59 9.85 -27.15
C GLU A 342 -13.15 8.38 -26.94
N ILE A 343 -13.30 7.86 -25.72
CA ILE A 343 -13.01 6.45 -25.41
C ILE A 343 -14.17 5.56 -25.89
N ASP A 344 -13.84 4.51 -26.64
CA ASP A 344 -14.77 3.50 -27.13
C ASP A 344 -15.49 2.78 -25.98
N GLY A 345 -16.72 2.35 -26.22
CA GLY A 345 -17.57 1.68 -25.25
C GLY A 345 -16.96 0.38 -24.72
N ASN A 346 -16.27 -0.39 -25.57
CA ASN A 346 -15.60 -1.63 -25.14
C ASN A 346 -14.45 -1.34 -24.19
N VAL A 347 -13.64 -0.31 -24.49
CA VAL A 347 -12.50 0.11 -23.66
C VAL A 347 -12.99 0.67 -22.33
N LYS A 348 -14.07 1.46 -22.33
CA LYS A 348 -14.73 1.91 -21.09
C LYS A 348 -15.24 0.75 -20.24
N CYS A 349 -15.79 -0.29 -20.85
CA CYS A 349 -16.21 -1.49 -20.12
C CYS A 349 -15.02 -2.20 -19.48
N SER A 350 -13.90 -2.36 -20.19
CA SER A 350 -12.67 -2.93 -19.64
C SER A 350 -12.09 -2.09 -18.51
N LEU A 351 -12.06 -0.77 -18.65
CA LEU A 351 -11.62 0.14 -17.58
C LEU A 351 -12.54 0.07 -16.36
N LEU A 352 -13.86 0.02 -16.56
CA LEU A 352 -14.83 -0.11 -15.47
C LEU A 352 -14.68 -1.46 -14.76
N HIS A 353 -14.47 -2.55 -15.50
CA HIS A 353 -14.19 -3.87 -14.93
C HIS A 353 -12.92 -3.84 -14.08
N SER A 354 -11.81 -3.30 -14.61
CA SER A 354 -10.57 -3.14 -13.85
C SER A 354 -10.74 -2.22 -12.64
N TYR A 355 -11.52 -1.14 -12.75
CA TYR A 355 -11.85 -0.23 -11.64
C TYR A 355 -12.64 -0.93 -10.52
N MET A 356 -13.59 -1.80 -10.88
CA MET A 356 -14.32 -2.63 -9.93
C MET A 356 -13.40 -3.67 -9.26
N LEU A 357 -12.57 -4.36 -10.05
CA LEU A 357 -11.62 -5.35 -9.54
C LEU A 357 -10.57 -4.72 -8.60
N MET A 358 -10.06 -3.53 -8.91
CA MET A 358 -9.14 -2.79 -8.05
C MET A 358 -9.73 -2.56 -6.65
N ASN A 359 -11.02 -2.27 -6.56
CA ASN A 359 -11.73 -2.12 -5.28
C ASN A 359 -11.81 -3.44 -4.50
N GLU A 360 -11.78 -4.59 -5.18
CA GLU A 360 -11.76 -5.92 -4.57
C GLU A 360 -10.36 -6.34 -4.12
N TRP A 361 -9.29 -5.91 -4.81
CA TRP A 361 -7.91 -6.22 -4.43
C TRP A 361 -7.52 -5.69 -3.05
N THR A 362 -8.22 -4.64 -2.58
CA THR A 362 -8.04 -4.03 -1.26
C THR A 362 -8.81 -4.72 -0.14
N ARG A 363 -9.71 -5.66 -0.46
CA ARG A 363 -10.56 -6.36 0.51
C ARG A 363 -9.94 -7.70 0.90
N SER A 364 -9.61 -7.87 2.18
CA SER A 364 -9.21 -9.17 2.75
C SER A 364 -10.42 -10.10 2.85
N LYS A 365 -10.86 -10.65 1.72
CA LYS A 365 -11.42 -12.00 1.73
C LYS A 365 -10.28 -12.90 1.33
N ALA A 366 -9.82 -13.74 2.25
CA ALA A 366 -8.98 -14.87 1.92
C ALA A 366 -9.79 -15.81 1.00
N VAL A 367 -9.72 -15.55 -0.29
CA VAL A 367 -9.97 -16.55 -1.32
C VAL A 367 -8.65 -16.66 -2.04
N THR A 368 -7.88 -17.68 -1.68
CA THR A 368 -7.00 -18.31 -2.65
C THR A 368 -7.88 -18.64 -3.84
N THR A 369 -7.73 -17.90 -4.93
CA THR A 369 -8.40 -18.17 -6.20
C THR A 369 -7.87 -19.50 -6.73
N LYS A 370 -8.48 -20.60 -6.28
CA LYS A 370 -8.50 -21.82 -7.09
C LYS A 370 -9.18 -21.46 -8.42
N PRO A 371 -8.68 -21.94 -9.56
CA PRO A 371 -9.29 -21.65 -10.85
C PRO A 371 -10.76 -22.10 -10.83
N LEU A 372 -11.65 -21.20 -11.25
CA LEU A 372 -13.08 -21.44 -11.37
C LEU A 372 -13.32 -22.65 -12.28
N ARG A 373 -13.73 -23.76 -11.67
CA ARG A 373 -14.37 -24.87 -12.38
C ARG A 373 -15.77 -24.39 -12.72
N LEU A 374 -16.09 -24.22 -14.01
CA LEU A 374 -17.46 -24.04 -14.46
C LEU A 374 -18.26 -25.29 -14.07
N GLU A 375 -19.15 -25.17 -13.08
CA GLU A 375 -20.28 -26.08 -12.93
C GLU A 375 -21.59 -25.33 -13.21
N ALA A 376 -22.46 -26.00 -13.96
CA ALA A 376 -23.73 -25.51 -14.46
C ALA A 376 -24.72 -25.13 -13.33
N PRO A 377 -25.72 -24.28 -13.57
CA PRO A 377 -26.50 -23.66 -12.51
C PRO A 377 -27.51 -24.66 -11.90
N PRO A 378 -27.64 -24.76 -10.56
CA PRO A 378 -28.74 -25.51 -9.97
C PRO A 378 -29.95 -24.61 -9.77
N THR A 379 -31.08 -25.12 -10.20
CA THR A 379 -32.42 -24.58 -10.01
C THR A 379 -32.91 -24.73 -8.56
N SER A 380 -33.57 -23.67 -8.08
CA SER A 380 -34.72 -23.67 -7.16
C SER A 380 -34.55 -23.71 -5.62
N LYS A 381 -35.21 -22.70 -5.03
CA LYS A 381 -35.76 -22.48 -3.67
C LYS A 381 -34.87 -21.80 -2.60
N PRO A 382 -35.40 -20.76 -1.91
CA PRO A 382 -34.66 -20.00 -0.90
C PRO A 382 -34.62 -20.77 0.43
N ARG A 383 -33.43 -20.88 1.03
CA ARG A 383 -33.26 -21.34 2.41
C ARG A 383 -33.41 -20.14 3.38
N PRO A 384 -33.94 -20.36 4.60
CA PRO A 384 -34.20 -19.28 5.54
C PRO A 384 -32.89 -18.62 5.99
N LEU A 385 -32.97 -17.31 6.22
CA LEU A 385 -31.87 -16.47 6.69
C LEU A 385 -31.26 -17.06 7.97
N LEU A 386 -30.02 -17.53 7.87
CA LEU A 386 -29.20 -17.86 9.03
C LEU A 386 -28.92 -16.56 9.78
N VAL A 387 -29.48 -16.46 10.98
CA VAL A 387 -29.14 -15.44 11.97
C VAL A 387 -27.63 -15.50 12.20
N PHE A 388 -26.93 -14.44 11.81
CA PHE A 388 -25.51 -14.26 12.10
C PHE A 388 -25.35 -14.16 13.62
N LYS A 389 -24.88 -15.23 14.27
CA LYS A 389 -24.29 -15.09 15.61
C LYS A 389 -22.98 -14.33 15.43
N PRO A 390 -22.71 -13.27 16.21
CA PRO A 390 -21.42 -12.60 16.17
C PRO A 390 -20.39 -13.58 16.71
N SER A 391 -19.54 -14.11 15.83
CA SER A 391 -18.30 -14.73 16.28
C SER A 391 -17.40 -13.59 16.73
N PRO A 392 -16.93 -13.56 18.00
CA PRO A 392 -15.79 -12.74 18.33
C PRO A 392 -14.64 -13.28 17.47
N PHE A 393 -13.95 -12.41 16.74
CA PHE A 393 -12.64 -12.78 16.22
C PHE A 393 -11.75 -13.02 17.43
N LEU A 394 -11.60 -14.31 17.80
CA LEU A 394 -10.63 -14.73 18.80
C LEU A 394 -9.25 -14.32 18.29
N ILE A 395 -8.62 -13.39 18.99
CA ILE A 395 -7.18 -13.39 19.17
C ILE A 395 -6.84 -14.81 19.67
N PRO A 396 -5.82 -15.50 19.12
CA PRO A 396 -5.45 -16.81 19.64
C PRO A 396 -5.23 -16.72 21.16
N PRO A 397 -5.66 -17.72 21.96
CA PRO A 397 -5.66 -17.68 23.42
C PRO A 397 -4.28 -17.60 24.10
N SER A 398 -3.23 -17.24 23.36
CA SER A 398 -1.82 -17.27 23.78
C SER A 398 -1.13 -15.89 23.82
N THR A 399 -1.87 -14.77 23.64
CA THR A 399 -1.26 -13.43 23.60
C THR A 399 -1.94 -12.47 24.58
N MET A 400 -1.22 -11.99 25.62
CA MET A 400 -1.64 -10.85 26.47
C MET A 400 -1.40 -9.53 25.72
N PRO A 401 -2.41 -8.76 25.30
CA PRO A 401 -2.20 -7.68 24.34
C PRO A 401 -2.00 -6.28 24.97
N LEU A 402 -1.24 -5.44 24.28
CA LEU A 402 -0.96 -4.04 24.63
C LEU A 402 -1.79 -3.08 23.76
N GLU A 403 -2.61 -2.27 24.41
CA GLU A 403 -3.28 -1.12 23.81
C GLU A 403 -2.48 0.17 24.08
N VAL A 404 -2.30 1.01 23.04
CA VAL A 404 -1.66 2.32 23.19
C VAL A 404 -2.60 3.43 22.74
N CYS A 405 -2.77 4.47 23.57
CA CYS A 405 -3.55 5.65 23.19
C CYS A 405 -2.72 6.60 22.31
N ILE A 406 -3.33 7.08 21.23
CA ILE A 406 -2.67 7.91 20.21
C ILE A 406 -3.58 9.05 19.77
N ASP A 407 -2.95 10.16 19.37
CA ASP A 407 -3.62 11.37 18.88
C ASP A 407 -3.03 11.90 17.56
N SER A 408 -2.17 11.11 16.92
CA SER A 408 -1.37 11.59 15.79
C SER A 408 -0.88 10.47 14.90
N ALA A 409 -0.67 10.81 13.61
CA ALA A 409 -0.05 9.94 12.63
C ALA A 409 1.35 9.48 13.07
N ARG A 410 2.14 10.39 13.68
CA ARG A 410 3.47 10.05 14.23
C ARG A 410 3.37 8.94 15.28
N SER A 411 2.53 9.13 16.30
CA SER A 411 2.33 8.12 17.35
C SER A 411 1.82 6.80 16.77
N THR A 412 1.01 6.84 15.70
CA THR A 412 0.56 5.64 14.97
C THR A 412 1.74 4.83 14.44
N TYR A 413 2.67 5.45 13.70
CA TYR A 413 3.86 4.74 13.20
C TYR A 413 4.70 4.18 14.34
N GLU A 414 4.93 4.95 15.40
CA GLU A 414 5.76 4.50 16.52
C GLU A 414 5.14 3.30 17.25
N CYS A 415 3.82 3.28 17.42
CA CYS A 415 3.12 2.13 18.00
C CYS A 415 3.17 0.90 17.10
N LEU A 416 2.96 1.07 15.79
CA LEU A 416 3.02 -0.02 14.81
C LEU A 416 4.40 -0.70 14.78
N PHE A 417 5.47 0.08 14.69
CA PHE A 417 6.84 -0.44 14.72
C PHE A 417 7.32 -0.87 16.12
N GLY A 418 6.61 -0.42 17.16
CA GLY A 418 6.82 -0.82 18.55
C GLY A 418 6.19 -2.17 18.88
N GLY A 419 5.18 -2.59 18.10
CA GLY A 419 4.47 -3.85 18.30
C GLY A 419 3.23 -3.74 19.18
N ALA A 420 2.54 -2.59 19.20
CA ALA A 420 1.24 -2.49 19.85
C ALA A 420 0.22 -3.43 19.18
N ASP A 421 -0.66 -4.05 19.98
CA ASP A 421 -1.71 -4.97 19.50
C ASP A 421 -3.01 -4.23 19.16
N ARG A 422 -3.25 -3.09 19.81
CA ARG A 422 -4.42 -2.24 19.60
C ARG A 422 -4.07 -0.77 19.77
N LEU A 423 -4.74 0.09 19.02
CA LEU A 423 -4.65 1.54 19.17
C LEU A 423 -5.99 2.07 19.71
N GLU A 424 -5.92 2.89 20.75
CA GLU A 424 -7.03 3.76 21.14
C GLU A 424 -6.82 5.13 20.47
N ILE A 425 -7.70 5.47 19.53
CA ILE A 425 -7.62 6.73 18.77
C ILE A 425 -8.39 7.81 19.52
N CYS A 426 -7.67 8.83 19.97
CA CYS A 426 -8.18 9.98 20.72
C CYS A 426 -7.92 11.29 19.97
N GLY A 427 -8.73 12.30 20.23
CA GLY A 427 -8.34 13.70 20.10
C GLY A 427 -7.78 14.20 21.43
N GLU A 428 -6.82 15.13 21.39
CA GLU A 428 -6.29 15.87 22.55
C GLU A 428 -6.05 15.03 23.83
N LEU A 429 -4.92 14.34 23.89
CA LEU A 429 -4.57 13.52 25.06
C LEU A 429 -4.27 14.35 26.32
N SER A 430 -3.95 15.65 26.20
CA SER A 430 -3.64 16.51 27.37
C SER A 430 -4.82 16.67 28.33
N VAL A 431 -6.06 16.52 27.86
CA VAL A 431 -7.29 16.56 28.67
C VAL A 431 -7.84 15.17 29.02
N GLY A 432 -7.01 14.14 28.85
CA GLY A 432 -7.38 12.73 29.07
C GLY A 432 -8.08 12.07 27.88
N GLY A 433 -8.01 12.66 26.69
CA GLY A 433 -8.60 12.14 25.46
C GLY A 433 -10.06 12.56 25.26
N ILE A 434 -10.36 13.06 24.08
CA ILE A 434 -11.70 13.40 23.56
C ILE A 434 -11.94 12.68 22.23
N THR A 435 -13.15 12.80 21.66
CA THR A 435 -13.43 12.28 20.31
C THR A 435 -12.46 12.88 19.30
N PRO A 436 -11.75 12.07 18.48
CA PRO A 436 -10.88 12.60 17.44
C PRO A 436 -11.72 13.27 16.34
N THR A 437 -11.16 14.29 15.70
CA THR A 437 -11.77 14.81 14.47
C THR A 437 -11.79 13.74 13.39
N LEU A 438 -12.77 13.80 12.49
CA LEU A 438 -12.89 12.82 11.42
C LEU A 438 -11.62 12.74 10.57
N GLY A 439 -10.99 13.88 10.25
CA GLY A 439 -9.73 13.91 9.50
C GLY A 439 -8.57 13.25 10.23
N LEU A 440 -8.48 13.41 11.57
CA LEU A 440 -7.47 12.72 12.37
C LEU A 440 -7.71 11.20 12.35
N PHE A 441 -8.95 10.76 12.57
CA PHE A 441 -9.30 9.35 12.49
C PHE A 441 -8.99 8.76 11.11
N GLU A 442 -9.39 9.41 10.01
CA GLU A 442 -9.13 8.92 8.65
C GLU A 442 -7.63 8.84 8.34
N SER A 443 -6.83 9.81 8.80
CA SER A 443 -5.37 9.80 8.67
C SER A 443 -4.74 8.60 9.39
N ILE A 444 -5.11 8.38 10.67
CA ILE A 444 -4.61 7.25 11.46
C ILE A 444 -5.09 5.93 10.88
N TYR A 445 -6.36 5.83 10.49
CA TYR A 445 -6.96 4.65 9.90
C TYR A 445 -6.29 4.30 8.56
N LYS A 446 -5.97 5.30 7.72
CA LYS A 446 -5.24 5.09 6.46
C LYS A 446 -3.87 4.47 6.68
N ILE A 447 -3.14 4.88 7.72
CA ILE A 447 -1.81 4.35 8.07
C ILE A 447 -1.91 2.92 8.60
N SER A 448 -2.85 2.69 9.50
CA SER A 448 -2.95 1.47 10.30
C SER A 448 -3.75 0.34 9.64
N ARG A 449 -4.65 0.62 8.69
CA ARG A 449 -5.50 -0.39 8.02
C ARG A 449 -4.75 -1.48 7.26
N SER A 450 -3.48 -1.25 6.93
CA SER A 450 -2.60 -2.22 6.27
C SER A 450 -1.85 -3.12 7.25
N TRP A 451 -2.00 -2.86 8.56
CA TRP A 451 -1.38 -3.62 9.64
C TRP A 451 -2.40 -4.51 10.34
N PRO A 452 -2.00 -5.66 10.89
CA PRO A 452 -2.87 -6.53 11.68
C PRO A 452 -3.11 -5.97 13.09
N ILE A 453 -3.46 -4.68 13.20
CA ILE A 453 -3.70 -3.98 14.47
C ILE A 453 -5.18 -3.64 14.62
N GLN A 454 -5.69 -3.71 15.86
CA GLN A 454 -7.07 -3.32 16.16
C GLN A 454 -7.18 -1.84 16.49
N HIS A 455 -8.39 -1.28 16.38
CA HIS A 455 -8.69 0.11 16.73
C HIS A 455 -9.91 0.19 17.64
N ARG A 456 -9.82 1.01 18.68
CA ARG A 456 -11.00 1.58 19.35
C ARG A 456 -10.92 3.09 19.26
N VAL A 457 -12.06 3.75 19.08
CA VAL A 457 -12.12 5.21 18.94
C VAL A 457 -12.78 5.80 20.18
N MET A 458 -12.15 6.81 20.77
CA MET A 458 -12.71 7.57 21.88
C MET A 458 -13.98 8.29 21.43
N ILE A 459 -15.03 8.22 22.24
CA ILE A 459 -16.27 8.98 22.10
C ILE A 459 -16.47 9.73 23.40
N ARG A 460 -16.03 10.98 23.41
CA ARG A 460 -16.09 11.89 24.56
C ARG A 460 -16.05 13.33 24.04
N PRO A 461 -17.15 14.09 24.13
CA PRO A 461 -17.30 15.35 23.39
C PRO A 461 -16.43 16.49 23.96
N ARG A 462 -16.02 16.41 25.23
CA ARG A 462 -15.21 17.41 25.92
C ARG A 462 -14.38 16.81 27.05
N GLY A 463 -13.41 17.59 27.54
CA GLY A 463 -12.74 17.32 28.82
C GLY A 463 -13.66 17.58 30.03
N GLY A 464 -13.15 17.31 31.23
CA GLY A 464 -13.89 17.48 32.49
C GLY A 464 -14.66 16.23 32.91
N ASP A 465 -15.84 16.43 33.49
CA ASP A 465 -16.70 15.34 34.01
C ASP A 465 -17.31 14.46 32.91
N PHE A 466 -18.08 13.45 33.36
CA PHE A 466 -18.74 12.46 32.50
C PHE A 466 -20.27 12.51 32.62
N VAL A 467 -20.81 13.65 33.05
CA VAL A 467 -22.25 13.88 33.17
C VAL A 467 -22.68 14.74 31.98
N TYR A 468 -23.27 14.11 30.98
CA TYR A 468 -23.60 14.78 29.72
C TYR A 468 -25.07 15.18 29.65
N ASP A 469 -25.35 16.33 29.02
CA ASP A 469 -26.72 16.70 28.65
C ASP A 469 -27.20 15.95 27.39
N ASP A 470 -28.46 16.19 26.97
CA ASP A 470 -29.01 15.48 25.82
C ASP A 470 -28.38 15.90 24.49
N ALA A 471 -27.94 17.17 24.34
CA ALA A 471 -27.29 17.63 23.12
C ALA A 471 -25.90 17.01 22.96
N GLU A 472 -25.16 16.89 24.07
CA GLU A 472 -23.88 16.19 24.12
C GLU A 472 -24.06 14.69 23.81
N MET A 473 -25.10 14.06 24.35
CA MET A 473 -25.42 12.67 24.03
C MET A 473 -25.75 12.46 22.55
N ASP A 474 -26.53 13.37 21.95
CA ASP A 474 -26.90 13.30 20.54
C ASP A 474 -25.67 13.46 19.64
N ALA A 475 -24.73 14.35 20.01
CA ALA A 475 -23.45 14.50 19.33
C ALA A 475 -22.61 13.22 19.41
N MET A 476 -22.48 12.62 20.60
CA MET A 476 -21.76 11.35 20.78
C MET A 476 -22.34 10.21 19.95
N GLU A 477 -23.67 10.11 19.85
CA GLU A 477 -24.31 9.11 18.99
C GLU A 477 -24.05 9.37 17.51
N ALA A 478 -24.07 10.64 17.08
CA ALA A 478 -23.75 11.03 15.71
C ALA A 478 -22.29 10.72 15.34
N ASP A 479 -21.36 10.95 16.27
CA ASP A 479 -19.95 10.60 16.11
C ASP A 479 -19.77 9.08 15.94
N ILE A 480 -20.43 8.28 16.78
CA ILE A 480 -20.40 6.81 16.65
C ILE A 480 -20.87 6.38 15.26
N ARG A 481 -22.02 6.88 14.79
CA ARG A 481 -22.56 6.53 13.46
C ARG A 481 -21.57 6.92 12.36
N SER A 482 -21.07 8.14 12.39
CA SER A 482 -20.14 8.67 11.40
C SER A 482 -18.83 7.88 11.36
N LEU A 483 -18.22 7.61 12.51
CA LEU A 483 -16.98 6.85 12.61
C LEU A 483 -17.16 5.39 12.18
N LYS A 484 -18.32 4.77 12.47
CA LYS A 484 -18.65 3.40 11.99
C LYS A 484 -18.64 3.32 10.46
N GLU A 485 -19.31 4.27 9.81
CA GLU A 485 -19.37 4.37 8.35
C GLU A 485 -17.97 4.51 7.75
N ARG A 486 -17.06 5.17 8.47
CA ARG A 486 -15.67 5.44 8.06
C ARG A 486 -14.70 4.31 8.36
N GLY A 487 -15.17 3.24 9.01
CA GLY A 487 -14.36 2.04 9.25
C GLY A 487 -13.99 1.77 10.69
N ALA A 488 -14.43 2.58 11.66
CA ALA A 488 -14.22 2.27 13.07
C ALA A 488 -14.88 0.94 13.43
N ARG A 489 -14.16 0.10 14.20
CA ARG A 489 -14.60 -1.25 14.59
C ARG A 489 -14.60 -1.47 16.10
N GLY A 490 -14.50 -0.40 16.88
CA GLY A 490 -14.63 -0.43 18.33
C GLY A 490 -14.68 0.99 18.88
N PHE A 491 -15.29 1.15 20.05
CA PHE A 491 -15.51 2.45 20.68
C PHE A 491 -15.14 2.44 22.15
N VAL A 492 -14.79 3.61 22.67
CA VAL A 492 -14.47 3.82 24.08
C VAL A 492 -15.29 5.00 24.59
N PHE A 493 -16.08 4.79 25.64
CA PHE A 493 -16.90 5.84 26.26
C PHE A 493 -17.37 5.44 27.64
N GLY A 494 -17.98 6.37 28.37
CA GLY A 494 -18.68 6.10 29.61
C GLY A 494 -19.44 7.33 30.08
N VAL A 495 -20.60 7.11 30.67
CA VAL A 495 -21.50 8.19 31.14
C VAL A 495 -21.87 7.92 32.58
N LEU A 496 -21.74 8.95 33.41
CA LEU A 496 -22.07 8.89 34.83
C LEU A 496 -23.32 9.72 35.13
N ASN A 497 -24.03 9.32 36.16
CA ASN A 497 -25.02 10.12 36.85
C ASN A 497 -24.34 11.19 37.70
N LYS A 498 -25.11 12.16 38.20
CA LYS A 498 -24.62 13.21 39.11
C LYS A 498 -24.05 12.70 40.44
N ASP A 499 -24.40 11.47 40.82
CA ASP A 499 -23.88 10.76 42.00
C ASP A 499 -22.68 9.85 41.67
N TYR A 500 -22.11 9.98 40.47
CA TYR A 500 -21.01 9.18 39.92
C TYR A 500 -21.31 7.70 39.74
N THR A 501 -22.56 7.26 39.89
CA THR A 501 -22.98 5.92 39.45
C THR A 501 -23.05 5.86 37.92
N LEU A 502 -22.95 4.66 37.32
CA LEU A 502 -23.01 4.52 35.87
C LEU A 502 -24.43 4.82 35.34
N ASP A 503 -24.55 5.77 34.40
CA ASP A 503 -25.82 6.03 33.72
C ASP A 503 -26.08 4.94 32.68
N GLN A 504 -26.78 3.90 33.12
CA GLN A 504 -27.09 2.73 32.30
C GLN A 504 -28.01 3.05 31.12
N ALA A 505 -28.84 4.09 31.19
CA ALA A 505 -29.76 4.44 30.12
C ALA A 505 -28.98 5.12 28.98
N LYS A 506 -28.16 6.13 29.32
CA LYS A 506 -27.29 6.82 28.35
C LYS A 506 -26.21 5.90 27.78
N CYS A 507 -25.61 5.04 28.60
CA CYS A 507 -24.67 4.05 28.09
C CYS A 507 -25.34 3.06 27.12
N ARG A 508 -26.59 2.62 27.37
CA ARG A 508 -27.35 1.77 26.44
C ARG A 508 -27.63 2.45 25.10
N ARG A 509 -27.89 3.75 25.10
CA ARG A 509 -28.06 4.54 23.86
C ARG A 509 -26.80 4.44 22.99
N LEU A 510 -25.62 4.70 23.55
CA LEU A 510 -24.34 4.64 22.84
C LEU A 510 -23.97 3.21 22.40
N ILE A 511 -24.19 2.20 23.24
CA ILE A 511 -24.00 0.78 22.87
C ILE A 511 -24.91 0.39 21.70
N SER A 512 -26.15 0.88 21.68
CA SER A 512 -27.09 0.63 20.59
C SER A 512 -26.59 1.28 19.28
N ALA A 513 -26.07 2.52 19.35
CA ALA A 513 -25.44 3.18 18.20
C ALA A 513 -24.20 2.42 17.69
N ALA A 514 -23.40 1.85 18.61
CA ALA A 514 -22.24 1.02 18.27
C ALA A 514 -22.65 -0.25 17.51
N GLY A 515 -23.88 -0.76 17.70
CA GLY A 515 -24.50 -1.78 16.86
C GLY A 515 -23.75 -3.11 16.85
N GLY A 516 -23.36 -3.59 18.03
CA GLY A 516 -22.67 -4.88 18.21
C GLY A 516 -21.15 -4.84 18.04
N LEU A 517 -20.57 -3.68 17.71
CA LEU A 517 -19.13 -3.47 17.76
C LEU A 517 -18.62 -3.45 19.20
N PRO A 518 -17.36 -3.83 19.46
CA PRO A 518 -16.82 -3.86 20.80
C PRO A 518 -16.72 -2.47 21.44
N CYS A 519 -17.10 -2.38 22.72
CA CYS A 519 -17.08 -1.15 23.50
C CYS A 519 -16.29 -1.29 24.81
N THR A 520 -15.38 -0.35 25.06
CA THR A 520 -14.68 -0.18 26.35
C THR A 520 -15.38 0.86 27.20
N LEU A 521 -15.65 0.53 28.47
CA LEU A 521 -15.95 1.53 29.48
C LEU A 521 -14.65 2.19 29.93
N HIS A 522 -14.46 3.48 29.65
CA HIS A 522 -13.23 4.19 30.00
C HIS A 522 -13.12 4.53 31.49
N ARG A 523 -12.09 5.29 31.85
CA ARG A 523 -11.72 5.65 33.23
C ARG A 523 -12.74 6.45 34.04
N CYS A 524 -13.89 6.85 33.49
CA CYS A 524 -15.00 7.29 34.35
C CYS A 524 -15.42 6.20 35.37
N PHE A 525 -15.13 4.93 35.09
CA PHE A 525 -15.26 3.84 36.03
C PHE A 525 -14.49 4.09 37.34
N ASP A 526 -13.30 4.70 37.25
CA ASP A 526 -12.45 4.98 38.41
C ASP A 526 -13.08 6.01 39.37
N TRP A 527 -14.11 6.75 38.94
CA TRP A 527 -14.84 7.73 39.77
C TRP A 527 -16.09 7.15 40.44
N THR A 528 -16.46 5.91 40.11
CA THR A 528 -17.66 5.30 40.65
C THR A 528 -17.52 5.01 42.15
N PRO A 529 -18.56 5.21 42.97
CA PRO A 529 -18.47 4.99 44.41
C PRO A 529 -18.37 3.50 44.79
N ASP A 530 -18.96 2.61 43.99
CA ASP A 530 -18.91 1.15 44.15
C ASP A 530 -18.55 0.52 42.81
N TRP A 531 -17.31 0.05 42.70
CA TRP A 531 -16.80 -0.56 41.49
C TRP A 531 -17.47 -1.90 41.16
N ARG A 532 -17.98 -2.66 42.15
CA ARG A 532 -18.66 -3.93 41.92
C ARG A 532 -20.02 -3.67 41.26
N ALA A 533 -20.78 -2.73 41.81
CA ALA A 533 -22.04 -2.30 41.24
C ALA A 533 -21.84 -1.71 39.84
N ALA A 534 -20.82 -0.87 39.65
CA ALA A 534 -20.49 -0.29 38.34
C ALA A 534 -20.08 -1.35 37.32
N MET A 535 -19.28 -2.35 37.71
CA MET A 535 -18.85 -3.45 36.83
C MET A 535 -20.03 -4.31 36.39
N LEU A 536 -20.93 -4.66 37.30
CA LEU A 536 -22.16 -5.37 36.99
C LEU A 536 -23.05 -4.56 36.04
N ALA A 537 -23.21 -3.25 36.30
CA ALA A 537 -23.96 -2.35 35.44
C ALA A 537 -23.35 -2.26 34.04
N ALA A 538 -22.03 -2.15 33.92
CA ALA A 538 -21.32 -2.09 32.65
C ALA A 538 -21.54 -3.38 31.82
N CYS A 539 -21.43 -4.53 32.48
CA CYS A 539 -21.70 -5.84 31.88
C CYS A 539 -23.16 -5.96 31.38
N ASN A 540 -24.13 -5.55 32.20
CA ASN A 540 -25.55 -5.60 31.83
C ASN A 540 -25.90 -4.69 30.65
N VAL A 541 -25.25 -3.52 30.56
CA VAL A 541 -25.44 -2.57 29.46
C VAL A 541 -24.82 -3.07 28.16
N GLY A 542 -23.76 -3.88 28.23
CA GLY A 542 -23.15 -4.54 27.07
C GLY A 542 -21.71 -4.13 26.76
N PHE A 543 -21.00 -3.50 27.71
CA PHE A 543 -19.56 -3.31 27.57
C PHE A 543 -18.83 -4.66 27.62
N ASN A 544 -17.72 -4.77 26.89
CA ASN A 544 -16.87 -5.98 26.92
C ASN A 544 -15.53 -5.77 27.61
N THR A 545 -15.07 -4.53 27.73
CA THR A 545 -13.81 -4.19 28.39
C THR A 545 -14.05 -3.02 29.34
N ILE A 546 -13.40 -3.01 30.51
CA ILE A 546 -13.31 -1.86 31.42
C ILE A 546 -11.84 -1.43 31.48
N LEU A 547 -11.58 -0.16 31.17
CA LEU A 547 -10.28 0.49 31.39
C LEU A 547 -10.28 1.15 32.76
N THR A 548 -9.35 0.74 33.63
CA THR A 548 -9.29 1.20 35.02
C THR A 548 -7.85 1.30 35.54
N SER A 549 -7.64 2.26 36.45
CA SER A 549 -6.43 2.35 37.27
C SER A 549 -6.60 1.74 38.67
N GLY A 550 -7.68 0.99 38.90
CA GLY A 550 -8.04 0.42 40.20
C GLY A 550 -8.53 1.48 41.18
N GLN A 551 -9.19 2.54 40.71
CA GLN A 551 -9.64 3.68 41.52
C GLN A 551 -8.50 4.42 42.25
N GLN A 552 -7.29 4.42 41.66
CA GLN A 552 -6.13 5.15 42.17
C GLN A 552 -5.51 6.03 41.06
N PRO A 553 -4.60 6.96 41.38
CA PRO A 553 -3.95 7.78 40.37
C PRO A 553 -3.22 6.97 39.28
N THR A 554 -2.53 5.90 39.67
CA THR A 554 -1.79 5.02 38.74
C THR A 554 -1.98 3.55 39.07
N VAL A 555 -1.84 2.69 38.05
CA VAL A 555 -1.97 1.23 38.20
C VAL A 555 -0.96 0.63 39.18
N GLY A 556 0.24 1.22 39.28
CA GLY A 556 1.28 0.75 40.20
C GLY A 556 0.87 0.83 41.67
N THR A 557 0.00 1.78 42.02
CA THR A 557 -0.52 1.94 43.40
C THR A 557 -1.73 1.06 43.71
N ALA A 558 -2.31 0.39 42.71
CA ALA A 558 -3.58 -0.32 42.83
C ALA A 558 -3.52 -1.82 42.48
N VAL A 559 -2.32 -2.42 42.47
CA VAL A 559 -2.12 -3.81 42.02
C VAL A 559 -3.06 -4.79 42.75
N GLU A 560 -3.28 -4.60 44.05
CA GLU A 560 -4.16 -5.47 44.83
C GLU A 560 -5.65 -5.27 44.49
N THR A 561 -6.11 -4.03 44.40
CA THR A 561 -7.48 -3.70 43.96
C THR A 561 -7.74 -4.23 42.54
N LEU A 562 -6.76 -4.10 41.64
CA LEU A 562 -6.84 -4.62 40.27
C LEU A 562 -6.90 -6.16 40.24
N ARG A 563 -6.18 -6.83 41.15
CA ARG A 563 -6.30 -8.28 41.36
C ARG A 563 -7.74 -8.66 41.76
N GLU A 564 -8.29 -7.99 42.77
CA GLU A 564 -9.66 -8.24 43.23
C GLU A 564 -10.71 -7.98 42.14
N MET A 565 -10.53 -6.94 41.34
CA MET A 565 -11.40 -6.61 40.21
C MET A 565 -11.34 -7.71 39.14
N ALA A 566 -10.14 -8.17 38.77
CA ALA A 566 -9.96 -9.22 37.78
C ALA A 566 -10.55 -10.56 38.26
N ASP A 567 -10.31 -10.93 39.52
CA ASP A 567 -10.86 -12.13 40.13
C ASP A 567 -12.40 -12.05 40.20
N HIS A 568 -12.96 -10.89 40.52
CA HIS A 568 -14.42 -10.71 40.51
C HIS A 568 -15.01 -10.80 39.10
N ALA A 569 -14.36 -10.19 38.10
CA ALA A 569 -14.84 -10.14 36.74
C ALA A 569 -15.02 -11.53 36.11
N VAL A 570 -14.14 -12.48 36.42
CA VAL A 570 -14.26 -13.88 35.92
C VAL A 570 -15.35 -14.69 36.62
N THR A 571 -15.77 -14.28 37.83
CA THR A 571 -16.88 -14.94 38.55
C THR A 571 -18.27 -14.48 38.10
N MET A 572 -18.35 -13.41 37.29
CA MET A 572 -19.63 -12.86 36.86
C MET A 572 -20.33 -13.74 35.80
N PRO A 573 -21.68 -13.76 35.75
CA PRO A 573 -22.44 -14.55 34.77
C PRO A 573 -22.09 -14.25 33.31
N ARG A 574 -21.73 -13.00 33.04
CA ARG A 574 -21.07 -12.57 31.81
C ARG A 574 -19.72 -11.97 32.19
N PRO A 575 -18.61 -12.69 31.95
CA PRO A 575 -17.28 -12.15 32.19
C PRO A 575 -17.06 -10.88 31.36
N ILE A 576 -16.47 -9.87 31.99
CA ILE A 576 -16.04 -8.64 31.35
C ILE A 576 -14.52 -8.54 31.46
N GLU A 577 -13.87 -8.04 30.43
CA GLU A 577 -12.42 -7.95 30.39
C GLU A 577 -11.94 -6.72 31.17
N ILE A 578 -10.97 -6.91 32.06
CA ILE A 578 -10.32 -5.80 32.77
C ILE A 578 -9.04 -5.43 32.03
N MET A 579 -8.90 -4.14 31.72
CA MET A 579 -7.73 -3.54 31.10
C MET A 579 -7.10 -2.53 32.05
N ALA A 580 -5.89 -2.82 32.51
CA ALA A 580 -5.17 -1.95 33.45
C ALA A 580 -4.51 -0.78 32.69
N GLY A 581 -4.80 0.46 33.08
CA GLY A 581 -4.16 1.65 32.50
C GLY A 581 -4.14 2.88 33.41
N SER A 582 -3.33 3.87 33.03
CA SER A 582 -2.88 5.05 33.83
C SER A 582 -1.53 4.84 34.53
N GLY A 583 -0.49 5.51 34.02
CA GLY A 583 0.86 5.47 34.60
C GLY A 583 1.55 4.11 34.46
N LEU A 584 1.25 3.36 33.40
CA LEU A 584 1.88 2.08 33.12
C LEU A 584 3.33 2.28 32.70
N ASP A 585 4.25 1.67 33.43
CA ASP A 585 5.69 1.63 33.21
C ASP A 585 6.22 0.20 33.38
N GLU A 586 7.53 -0.02 33.20
CA GLU A 586 8.12 -1.36 33.35
C GLU A 586 7.86 -1.97 34.73
N THR A 587 8.04 -1.19 35.80
CA THR A 587 7.92 -1.67 37.18
C THR A 587 6.49 -2.11 37.49
N SER A 588 5.52 -1.25 37.20
CA SER A 588 4.10 -1.52 37.41
C SER A 588 3.59 -2.64 36.50
N LEU A 589 4.04 -2.72 35.25
CA LEU A 589 3.69 -3.81 34.34
C LEU A 589 4.18 -5.17 34.86
N ARG A 590 5.44 -5.27 35.32
CA ARG A 590 5.97 -6.51 35.91
C ARG A 590 5.21 -6.89 37.20
N ALA A 591 4.83 -5.92 38.01
CA ALA A 591 4.02 -6.16 39.22
C ALA A 591 2.61 -6.67 38.87
N LEU A 592 1.94 -6.05 37.90
CA LEU A 592 0.61 -6.47 37.44
C LEU A 592 0.65 -7.86 36.83
N LEU A 593 1.65 -8.14 35.98
CA LEU A 593 1.86 -9.45 35.42
C LEU A 593 2.02 -10.46 36.57
N SER A 594 3.01 -10.30 37.45
CA SER A 594 3.26 -11.30 38.51
C SER A 594 2.10 -11.53 39.48
N ARG A 595 1.26 -10.53 39.76
CA ARG A 595 0.26 -10.59 40.85
C ARG A 595 -1.20 -10.65 40.42
N THR A 596 -1.51 -10.46 39.14
CA THR A 596 -2.90 -10.40 38.66
C THR A 596 -3.15 -11.35 37.49
N SER A 597 -4.43 -11.64 37.26
CA SER A 597 -4.94 -12.39 36.10
C SER A 597 -5.27 -11.49 34.90
N ILE A 598 -4.95 -10.19 34.97
CA ILE A 598 -5.21 -9.21 33.90
C ILE A 598 -4.40 -9.55 32.65
N GLN A 599 -5.07 -9.51 31.50
CA GLN A 599 -4.46 -9.82 30.20
C GLN A 599 -4.25 -8.59 29.32
N TRP A 600 -5.06 -7.54 29.50
CA TRP A 600 -4.99 -6.32 28.71
C TRP A 600 -4.32 -5.18 29.47
N PHE A 601 -3.39 -4.53 28.81
CA PHE A 601 -2.65 -3.39 29.36
C PHE A 601 -2.81 -2.19 28.44
N HIS A 602 -2.98 -1.01 29.04
CA HIS A 602 -3.18 0.25 28.34
C HIS A 602 -2.17 1.29 28.82
N GLY A 603 -1.52 1.98 27.89
CA GLY A 603 -0.60 3.08 28.19
C GLY A 603 -0.48 4.10 27.08
N SER A 604 0.11 5.26 27.36
CA SER A 604 0.45 6.25 26.32
C SER A 604 1.81 5.99 25.66
N ALA A 605 2.70 5.28 26.36
CA ALA A 605 4.09 5.02 25.95
C ALA A 605 4.81 6.27 25.42
N SER A 606 4.46 7.45 25.95
CA SER A 606 4.76 8.74 25.33
C SER A 606 5.97 9.42 25.93
N THR A 607 6.85 9.99 25.10
CA THR A 607 7.95 10.85 25.52
C THR A 607 7.73 12.30 25.04
N PRO A 608 8.23 13.31 25.78
CA PRO A 608 8.20 14.70 25.31
C PRO A 608 9.01 14.86 24.02
N LEU A 609 8.45 15.54 23.02
CA LEU A 609 9.17 15.94 21.83
C LEU A 609 9.94 17.24 22.08
N SER A 610 11.08 17.39 21.41
CA SER A 610 11.80 18.66 21.40
C SER A 610 10.96 19.74 20.73
N GLN A 611 11.00 20.95 21.29
CA GLN A 611 10.30 22.10 20.71
C GLN A 611 10.89 22.42 19.33
N ALA A 612 10.04 22.45 18.29
CA ALA A 612 10.48 22.74 16.93
C ALA A 612 10.81 24.23 16.72
N ALA A 613 10.21 25.12 17.52
CA ALA A 613 10.48 26.54 17.47
C ALA A 613 11.78 26.88 18.19
N THR A 614 12.59 27.74 17.58
CA THR A 614 13.85 28.24 18.16
C THR A 614 13.63 29.21 19.34
N HIS A 615 12.44 29.80 19.43
CA HIS A 615 12.05 30.72 20.49
C HIS A 615 10.68 30.36 21.05
N ALA A 616 10.49 30.57 22.34
CA ALA A 616 9.18 30.43 22.97
C ALA A 616 8.20 31.47 22.39
N PRO A 617 6.93 31.10 22.18
CA PRO A 617 5.93 32.05 21.72
C PRO A 617 5.78 33.20 22.74
N PRO A 618 5.57 34.44 22.29
CA PRO A 618 5.52 35.61 23.17
C PRO A 618 4.28 35.63 24.09
N PHE A 619 3.21 34.92 23.72
CA PHE A 619 1.95 34.88 24.46
C PHE A 619 1.37 33.45 24.45
N PRO A 620 0.85 32.96 25.59
CA PRO A 620 0.11 31.70 25.63
C PRO A 620 -1.32 31.91 25.11
N MET A 621 -1.81 30.97 24.30
CA MET A 621 -3.20 30.83 23.89
C MET A 621 -4.03 30.04 24.92
N GLY A 622 -3.41 29.11 25.64
CA GLY A 622 -4.04 28.31 26.69
C GLY A 622 -3.03 27.77 27.71
N PRO A 623 -3.52 27.20 28.82
CA PRO A 623 -2.66 26.67 29.89
C PRO A 623 -1.76 25.50 29.41
N GLN A 624 -2.15 24.80 28.34
CA GLN A 624 -1.41 23.69 27.77
C GLN A 624 -0.21 24.09 26.89
N ASP A 625 -0.09 25.36 26.47
CA ASP A 625 0.97 25.78 25.53
C ASP A 625 2.38 25.76 26.14
N GLN A 626 2.46 25.67 27.47
CA GLN A 626 3.72 25.52 28.20
C GLN A 626 4.17 24.06 28.29
N GLU A 627 3.30 23.10 27.96
CA GLU A 627 3.67 21.69 27.96
C GLU A 627 4.31 21.27 26.64
N LEU A 628 5.41 20.53 26.72
CA LEU A 628 5.99 19.91 25.53
C LEU A 628 5.01 18.90 24.96
N ARG A 629 4.77 19.00 23.66
CA ARG A 629 3.99 18.02 22.91
C ARG A 629 4.59 16.62 23.14
N LYS A 630 3.75 15.67 23.52
CA LYS A 630 4.14 14.27 23.71
C LYS A 630 3.79 13.45 22.47
N SER A 631 4.55 12.39 22.22
CA SER A 631 4.27 11.40 21.16
C SER A 631 4.63 10.03 21.69
N ALA A 632 3.93 8.98 21.22
CA ALA A 632 4.33 7.62 21.51
C ALA A 632 5.79 7.39 21.06
N ASP A 633 6.55 6.66 21.87
CA ASP A 633 7.93 6.29 21.62
C ASP A 633 8.02 4.79 21.33
N ARG A 634 8.51 4.45 20.15
CA ARG A 634 8.64 3.06 19.69
C ARG A 634 9.45 2.19 20.64
N ASN A 635 10.49 2.73 21.26
CA ASN A 635 11.33 1.96 22.17
C ASN A 635 10.58 1.64 23.46
N VAL A 636 9.78 2.59 23.96
CA VAL A 636 8.92 2.37 25.13
C VAL A 636 7.83 1.35 24.80
N VAL A 637 7.14 1.49 23.66
CA VAL A 637 6.14 0.51 23.20
C VAL A 637 6.77 -0.89 23.07
N ARG A 638 7.95 -0.98 22.44
CA ARG A 638 8.68 -2.24 22.28
C ARG A 638 9.12 -2.85 23.60
N LEU A 639 9.57 -2.03 24.56
CA LEU A 639 9.93 -2.49 25.90
C LEU A 639 8.73 -3.12 26.59
N LEU A 640 7.60 -2.41 26.66
CA LEU A 640 6.38 -2.91 27.29
C LEU A 640 5.88 -4.20 26.60
N HIS A 641 5.84 -4.20 25.27
CA HIS A 641 5.46 -5.38 24.49
C HIS A 641 6.42 -6.56 24.73
N THR A 642 7.73 -6.31 24.88
CA THR A 642 8.72 -7.36 25.19
C THR A 642 8.49 -7.94 26.57
N ILE A 643 8.29 -7.11 27.60
CA ILE A 643 7.99 -7.57 28.98
C ILE A 643 6.75 -8.46 29.01
N ILE A 644 5.71 -8.07 28.27
CA ILE A 644 4.48 -8.86 28.16
C ILE A 644 4.75 -10.21 27.47
N ASN A 645 5.63 -10.25 26.46
CA ASN A 645 6.02 -11.47 25.76
C ASN A 645 6.97 -12.38 26.55
N GLU A 646 7.86 -11.84 27.38
CA GLU A 646 8.77 -12.64 28.24
C GLU A 646 8.00 -13.58 29.16
N ARG A 647 6.92 -13.09 29.78
CA ARG A 647 6.04 -13.92 30.60
C ARG A 647 5.32 -15.01 29.80
N ARG A 648 5.13 -14.83 28.48
CA ARG A 648 4.53 -15.85 27.61
C ARG A 648 5.47 -17.04 27.37
N GLN A 649 6.79 -16.86 27.50
CA GLN A 649 7.78 -17.92 27.26
C GLN A 649 8.21 -18.65 28.55
N GLY A 650 7.97 -18.05 29.72
CA GLY A 650 8.32 -18.61 31.04
C GLY A 650 7.21 -19.40 31.73
N ASN A 651 6.00 -19.43 31.17
CA ASN A 651 4.89 -20.32 31.53
C ASN A 651 4.79 -21.45 30.50
#